data_AF-A0A091PJ75-F1
#
_entry.id   AF-A0A091PJ75-F1
#
_cell.length_a   1.000
_cell.length_b   1.000
_cell.length_c   1.000
_cell.angle_alpha   90.00
_cell.angle_beta   90.00
_cell.angle_gamma   90.00
#
_symmetry.space_group_name_H-M   'P 1'
#
loop_
_entity.id
_entity.type
_entity.pdbx_description
1 polymer ?
#
loop_
_entity_poly.entity_id
_entity_poly.type
_entity_poly.pdbx_seq_one_letter_code
_entity_poly.pdbx_strand_id
1 'polypeptide(L)'
;IQSFFNSSRSNQTLFSALNEEKVVLFLHLLGIDTNGHAYRPNSREYKENIKIVDEGVKEIASMIDNFYGNDGKTAFILTSDHGMTDWGTHGAGHPSETLTPLIVWGAGVNYPQKVTSQFFEDNFLKEWKLENLKRLDVNQADVAPLMASLIGVPFPLNSVGTLPLEYLNNSAHFKAESMFTNAVQILEQFKVKMSQKKETTLSFLFTPFKPLSDSEQINFLKKTRLYIQQQKYNEAVSLCKTLINLALEGLSYYHTYDRLFLGLSIAVGFVGWTTYVILVIIKTHTNLTKTVQANNKESTVLFYGFACVGMIIAFFLLIQTCPWTYYIYCLLPVPVWYAVVREIPVIQDLATNLLSLHLGQSIGFLLVCTLGIEILVFSFFYRSTLTVGLLVFVGWPVITQLCVQAKARTLIWTLLCVVLAIFPLMPVVGREPNIPMVIGTGLLTLLISCFSLVSLCKNKNKYRNNEDLKVHFYQMLSIALSTYVVSSTHESLKNKQGLPILNQIISWMTLVSSSVLPLLSPTFLFQRLFSILLSLMSTYLLLSTGYEALFPLVLSGLMFVWITMEQEALQHYGLSLKPKLASFNFAYATDITQFRQLHLDDIRRSFFFVFFIVTAFFGTGNIASVNSFDPASVYCFLTVFSPFMMGGLLVLKVVIPFVLVSCAFEAVQVTTQLSSKSLFLIVLVISDIMALHFFFLVKDYGSWLDIGTSISHYVLVMSLTIFMMLMNGLAQLLTTQRLELPRRTKHHS
;
A
#
# COMPACT_ATOMS: atom_id res chain seq x y z
N ILE A 1 -42.40 2.47 2.45
CA ILE A 1 -42.85 3.21 3.65
C ILE A 1 -44.37 3.36 3.67
N GLN A 2 -45.00 4.00 2.67
CA GLN A 2 -46.48 4.12 2.62
C GLN A 2 -47.20 2.77 2.77
N SER A 3 -46.79 1.76 2.01
CA SER A 3 -47.35 0.40 2.13
C SER A 3 -47.20 -0.19 3.54
N PHE A 4 -46.09 0.08 4.24
CA PHE A 4 -45.84 -0.40 5.60
C PHE A 4 -46.85 0.19 6.59
N PHE A 5 -47.03 1.51 6.61
CA PHE A 5 -48.04 2.17 7.46
C PHE A 5 -49.48 1.89 7.03
N ASN A 6 -49.75 1.66 5.74
CA ASN A 6 -51.08 1.25 5.29
C ASN A 6 -51.40 -0.18 5.73
N SER A 7 -50.41 -1.09 5.68
CA SER A 7 -50.59 -2.48 6.10
C SER A 7 -50.84 -2.62 7.61
N SER A 8 -50.35 -1.68 8.43
CA SER A 8 -50.63 -1.71 9.87
C SER A 8 -52.10 -1.50 10.18
N ARG A 9 -52.86 -0.79 9.33
CA ARG A 9 -54.30 -0.57 9.53
C ARG A 9 -55.14 -1.86 9.49
N SER A 10 -54.66 -2.89 8.79
CA SER A 10 -55.33 -4.20 8.69
C SER A 10 -54.58 -5.32 9.42
N ASN A 11 -53.38 -5.07 9.94
CA ASN A 11 -52.57 -6.02 10.69
C ASN A 11 -52.46 -5.58 12.16
N GLN A 12 -53.26 -6.19 13.03
CA GLN A 12 -53.33 -5.84 14.45
C GLN A 12 -51.99 -5.98 15.17
N THR A 13 -51.19 -6.99 14.83
CA THR A 13 -49.86 -7.19 15.45
C THR A 13 -48.93 -6.04 15.09
N LEU A 14 -48.88 -5.66 13.81
CA LEU A 14 -48.06 -4.54 13.35
C LEU A 14 -48.56 -3.20 13.92
N PHE A 15 -49.87 -2.98 13.97
CA PHE A 15 -50.44 -1.80 14.60
C PHE A 15 -50.05 -1.69 16.07
N SER A 16 -50.14 -2.79 16.81
CA SER A 16 -49.77 -2.84 18.23
C SER A 16 -48.30 -2.51 18.41
N ALA A 17 -47.40 -3.15 17.63
CA ALA A 17 -45.97 -2.89 17.68
C ALA A 17 -45.60 -1.43 17.38
N LEU A 18 -46.28 -0.79 16.41
CA LEU A 18 -46.06 0.62 16.08
C LEU A 18 -46.56 1.60 17.15
N ASN A 19 -47.43 1.15 18.07
CA ASN A 19 -47.96 1.95 19.17
C ASN A 19 -47.32 1.59 20.53
N GLU A 20 -46.28 0.75 20.54
CA GLU A 20 -45.47 0.53 21.74
C GLU A 20 -44.69 1.80 22.12
N GLU A 21 -44.20 1.85 23.36
CA GLU A 21 -43.30 2.93 23.77
C GLU A 21 -41.90 2.74 23.16
N LYS A 22 -41.22 3.86 22.88
CA LYS A 22 -39.79 3.88 22.49
C LYS A 22 -39.49 3.17 21.16
N VAL A 23 -40.45 3.22 20.23
CA VAL A 23 -40.29 2.71 18.86
C VAL A 23 -39.21 3.50 18.11
N VAL A 24 -38.31 2.79 17.44
CA VAL A 24 -37.28 3.37 16.55
C VAL A 24 -37.53 2.89 15.14
N LEU A 25 -37.71 3.84 14.21
CA LEU A 25 -37.79 3.57 12.78
C LEU A 25 -36.48 3.99 12.13
N PHE A 26 -35.77 3.03 11.54
CA PHE A 26 -34.53 3.30 10.81
C PHE A 26 -34.78 3.25 9.30
N LEU A 27 -34.41 4.31 8.59
CA LEU A 27 -34.58 4.43 7.15
C LEU A 27 -33.25 4.79 6.49
N HIS A 28 -32.88 4.00 5.48
CA HIS A 28 -31.68 4.21 4.67
C HIS A 28 -32.06 4.52 3.22
N LEU A 29 -31.54 5.62 2.67
CA LEU A 29 -31.87 6.12 1.32
C LEU A 29 -30.64 6.06 0.40
N LEU A 30 -30.49 4.94 -0.33
CA LEU A 30 -29.29 4.62 -1.13
C LEU A 30 -29.08 5.51 -2.38
N GLY A 31 -30.12 6.16 -2.89
CA GLY A 31 -30.11 6.76 -4.23
C GLY A 31 -29.04 7.83 -4.45
N ILE A 32 -28.70 8.61 -3.41
CA ILE A 32 -27.71 9.70 -3.51
C ILE A 32 -26.31 9.11 -3.71
N ASP A 33 -25.94 8.10 -2.91
CA ASP A 33 -24.64 7.44 -3.03
C ASP A 33 -24.45 6.81 -4.43
N THR A 34 -25.46 6.05 -4.89
CA THR A 34 -25.40 5.40 -6.22
C THR A 34 -25.18 6.40 -7.36
N ASN A 35 -25.90 7.53 -7.34
CA ASN A 35 -25.71 8.58 -8.34
C ASN A 35 -24.38 9.32 -8.18
N GLY A 36 -23.88 9.44 -6.95
CA GLY A 36 -22.57 10.02 -6.65
C GLY A 36 -21.44 9.24 -7.31
N HIS A 37 -21.44 7.91 -7.19
CA HIS A 37 -20.48 7.03 -7.87
C HIS A 37 -20.64 7.04 -9.39
N ALA A 38 -21.88 6.97 -9.89
CA ALA A 38 -22.13 6.82 -11.33
C ALA A 38 -21.91 8.11 -12.13
N TYR A 39 -22.33 9.25 -11.58
CA TYR A 39 -22.41 10.52 -12.32
C TYR A 39 -21.58 11.65 -11.70
N ARG A 40 -21.03 11.46 -10.49
CA ARG A 40 -20.27 12.46 -9.70
C ARG A 40 -21.17 13.56 -9.09
N PRO A 41 -20.78 14.18 -7.95
CA PRO A 41 -21.63 15.11 -7.21
C PRO A 41 -22.10 16.36 -7.96
N ASN A 42 -21.33 16.82 -8.96
CA ASN A 42 -21.66 18.03 -9.71
C ASN A 42 -22.61 17.81 -10.90
N SER A 43 -22.95 16.56 -11.20
CA SER A 43 -23.84 16.19 -12.31
C SER A 43 -25.28 16.66 -12.11
N ARG A 44 -26.03 16.66 -13.21
CA ARG A 44 -27.45 16.99 -13.20
C ARG A 44 -28.24 15.90 -12.49
N GLU A 45 -27.91 14.64 -12.75
CA GLU A 45 -28.52 13.43 -12.21
C GLU A 45 -28.43 13.41 -10.68
N TYR A 46 -27.24 13.70 -10.13
CA TYR A 46 -27.05 13.79 -8.68
C TYR A 46 -27.91 14.88 -8.04
N LYS A 47 -27.95 16.08 -8.64
CA LYS A 47 -28.76 17.21 -8.15
C LYS A 47 -30.26 16.96 -8.25
N GLU A 48 -30.72 16.33 -9.32
CA GLU A 48 -32.13 15.93 -9.45
C GLU A 48 -32.49 14.87 -8.41
N ASN A 49 -31.62 13.90 -8.14
CA ASN A 49 -31.86 12.90 -7.12
C ASN A 49 -31.90 13.48 -5.68
N ILE A 50 -31.08 14.51 -5.38
CA ILE A 50 -31.19 15.24 -4.11
C ILE A 50 -32.58 15.86 -3.94
N LYS A 51 -33.15 16.46 -4.98
CA LYS A 51 -34.51 17.05 -4.92
C LYS A 51 -35.57 16.00 -4.61
N ILE A 52 -35.47 14.83 -5.24
CA ILE A 52 -36.39 13.71 -5.00
C ILE A 52 -36.29 13.25 -3.53
N VAL A 53 -35.08 13.17 -2.98
CA VAL A 53 -34.88 12.81 -1.57
C VAL A 53 -35.44 13.88 -0.63
N ASP A 54 -35.23 15.17 -0.91
CA ASP A 54 -35.80 16.28 -0.12
C ASP A 54 -37.33 16.23 -0.05
N GLU A 55 -37.99 16.07 -1.22
CA GLU A 55 -39.43 15.88 -1.30
C GLU A 55 -39.89 14.62 -0.55
N GLY A 56 -39.16 13.52 -0.70
CA GLY A 56 -39.42 12.27 0.01
C GLY A 56 -39.34 12.41 1.53
N VAL A 57 -38.32 13.11 2.05
CA VAL A 57 -38.18 13.37 3.50
C VAL A 57 -39.38 14.14 4.03
N LYS A 58 -39.84 15.16 3.31
CA LYS A 58 -41.05 15.94 3.67
C LYS A 58 -42.30 15.06 3.73
N GLU A 59 -42.51 14.20 2.74
CA GLU A 59 -43.64 13.28 2.71
C GLU A 59 -43.60 12.26 3.86
N ILE A 60 -42.42 11.69 4.13
CA ILE A 60 -42.21 10.70 5.18
C ILE A 60 -42.48 11.31 6.56
N ALA A 61 -41.92 12.49 6.84
CA ALA A 61 -42.17 13.18 8.10
C ALA A 61 -43.67 13.45 8.31
N SER A 62 -44.33 14.02 7.29
CA SER A 62 -45.77 14.31 7.33
C SER A 62 -46.61 13.04 7.51
N MET A 63 -46.21 11.93 6.90
CA MET A 63 -46.91 10.65 7.01
C MET A 63 -46.80 10.05 8.42
N ILE A 64 -45.61 10.12 9.03
CA ILE A 64 -45.36 9.64 10.39
C ILE A 64 -46.15 10.49 11.39
N ASP A 65 -46.06 11.82 11.29
CA ASP A 65 -46.81 12.71 12.18
C ASP A 65 -48.32 12.47 12.07
N ASN A 66 -48.85 12.32 10.85
CA ASN A 66 -50.26 12.00 10.65
C ASN A 66 -50.67 10.63 11.18
N PHE A 67 -49.79 9.62 11.08
CA PHE A 67 -50.07 8.27 11.61
C PHE A 67 -50.25 8.29 13.14
N TYR A 68 -49.45 9.09 13.84
CA TYR A 68 -49.54 9.29 15.30
C TYR A 68 -50.48 10.44 15.71
N GLY A 69 -51.29 10.96 14.78
CA GLY A 69 -52.27 12.00 15.09
C GLY A 69 -51.65 13.34 15.50
N ASN A 70 -50.43 13.64 15.06
CA ASN A 70 -49.68 14.86 15.38
C ASN A 70 -49.54 15.09 16.90
N ASP A 71 -49.28 14.03 17.66
CA ASP A 71 -49.18 14.08 19.13
C ASP A 71 -47.96 14.85 19.67
N GLY A 72 -47.05 15.26 18.78
CA GLY A 72 -45.84 16.01 19.12
C GLY A 72 -44.80 15.19 19.88
N LYS A 73 -44.85 13.85 19.83
CA LYS A 73 -43.94 12.95 20.55
C LYS A 73 -42.85 12.32 19.67
N THR A 74 -42.90 12.53 18.36
CA THR A 74 -41.89 12.04 17.43
C THR A 74 -40.68 12.97 17.38
N ALA A 75 -39.47 12.39 17.44
CA ALA A 75 -38.22 13.07 17.13
C ALA A 75 -37.62 12.47 15.85
N PHE A 76 -37.08 13.31 14.98
CA PHE A 76 -36.48 12.93 13.71
C PHE A 76 -35.00 13.28 13.71
N ILE A 77 -34.18 12.37 13.20
CA ILE A 77 -32.74 12.56 13.01
C ILE A 77 -32.43 12.19 11.56
N LEU A 78 -31.96 13.16 10.79
CA LEU A 78 -31.47 13.00 9.44
C LEU A 78 -29.96 13.20 9.44
N THR A 79 -29.25 12.19 8.97
CA THR A 79 -27.79 12.23 8.82
C THR A 79 -27.35 11.44 7.61
N SER A 80 -26.07 11.58 7.25
CA SER A 80 -25.38 10.69 6.32
C SER A 80 -24.34 9.86 7.07
N ASP A 81 -24.01 8.69 6.52
CA ASP A 81 -22.89 7.85 6.96
C ASP A 81 -21.54 8.40 6.49
N HIS A 82 -21.49 8.98 5.28
CA HIS A 82 -20.34 9.70 4.74
C HIS A 82 -20.75 10.80 3.75
N GLY A 83 -19.77 11.60 3.33
CA GLY A 83 -19.86 12.50 2.19
C GLY A 83 -19.30 11.87 0.91
N MET A 84 -18.97 12.69 -0.10
CA MET A 84 -18.48 12.22 -1.40
C MET A 84 -17.47 13.21 -1.96
N THR A 85 -16.36 12.72 -2.55
CA THR A 85 -15.42 13.57 -3.28
C THR A 85 -15.97 13.97 -4.65
N ASP A 86 -15.39 14.99 -5.29
CA ASP A 86 -15.73 15.39 -6.66
C ASP A 86 -15.52 14.27 -7.71
N TRP A 87 -14.73 13.24 -7.36
CA TRP A 87 -14.49 12.08 -8.20
C TRP A 87 -15.63 11.05 -8.15
N GLY A 88 -16.61 11.24 -7.27
CA GLY A 88 -17.63 10.24 -7.01
C GLY A 88 -17.09 9.05 -6.24
N THR A 89 -16.11 9.27 -5.35
CA THR A 89 -15.60 8.23 -4.45
C THR A 89 -15.59 8.71 -3.01
N HIS A 90 -15.57 7.76 -2.07
CA HIS A 90 -15.43 8.01 -0.64
C HIS A 90 -14.62 6.87 0.02
N GLY A 91 -14.40 6.98 1.34
CA GLY A 91 -13.69 5.96 2.14
C GLY A 91 -12.27 6.37 2.57
N ALA A 92 -11.84 7.58 2.23
CA ALA A 92 -10.63 8.19 2.75
C ALA A 92 -10.92 9.21 3.88
N GLY A 93 -9.92 10.01 4.22
CA GLY A 93 -9.96 10.97 5.33
C GLY A 93 -10.25 12.41 4.93
N HIS A 94 -10.66 12.66 3.69
CA HIS A 94 -10.87 14.02 3.24
C HIS A 94 -12.13 14.62 3.90
N PRO A 95 -12.15 15.92 4.27
CA PRO A 95 -13.33 16.53 4.87
C PRO A 95 -14.62 16.37 4.05
N SER A 96 -14.53 16.33 2.71
CA SER A 96 -15.71 16.08 1.85
C SER A 96 -16.30 14.67 2.01
N GLU A 97 -15.55 13.73 2.58
CA GLU A 97 -15.98 12.34 2.85
C GLU A 97 -16.41 12.17 4.30
N THR A 98 -15.79 12.89 5.24
CA THR A 98 -16.02 12.70 6.68
C THR A 98 -17.02 13.67 7.28
N LEU A 99 -17.21 14.85 6.69
CA LEU A 99 -18.23 15.81 7.12
C LEU A 99 -19.58 15.41 6.58
N THR A 100 -20.50 15.07 7.48
CA THR A 100 -21.87 14.67 7.16
C THR A 100 -22.87 15.67 7.73
N PRO A 101 -24.02 15.89 7.04
CA PRO A 101 -25.08 16.70 7.62
C PRO A 101 -25.67 15.99 8.84
N LEU A 102 -26.03 16.75 9.87
CA LEU A 102 -26.85 16.27 10.99
C LEU A 102 -27.97 17.27 11.26
N ILE A 103 -29.21 16.88 10.95
CA ILE A 103 -30.42 17.69 11.15
C ILE A 103 -31.34 16.93 12.09
N VAL A 104 -31.76 17.59 13.17
CA VAL A 104 -32.58 16.97 14.21
C VAL A 104 -33.75 17.90 14.53
N TRP A 105 -34.97 17.35 14.60
CA TRP A 105 -36.18 18.12 14.90
C TRP A 105 -37.25 17.28 15.59
N GLY A 106 -38.31 17.92 16.09
CA GLY A 106 -39.43 17.27 16.77
C GLY A 106 -39.30 17.26 18.29
N ALA A 107 -39.87 16.26 18.94
CA ALA A 107 -40.00 16.16 20.38
C ALA A 107 -38.65 16.15 21.11
N GLY A 108 -38.52 16.95 22.18
CA GLY A 108 -37.32 16.96 23.04
C GLY A 108 -36.07 17.58 22.41
N VAL A 109 -36.18 18.21 21.23
CA VAL A 109 -35.07 18.85 20.51
C VAL A 109 -35.17 20.38 20.59
N ASN A 110 -34.05 21.07 20.70
CA ASN A 110 -34.00 22.53 20.70
C ASN A 110 -34.34 23.12 19.33
N TYR A 111 -35.05 24.24 19.34
CA TYR A 111 -35.24 25.05 18.14
C TYR A 111 -33.93 25.75 17.73
N PRO A 112 -33.75 26.07 16.43
CA PRO A 112 -32.59 26.81 15.95
C PRO A 112 -32.36 28.11 16.72
N GLN A 113 -31.16 28.27 17.28
CA GLN A 113 -30.79 29.42 18.08
C GLN A 113 -30.18 30.51 17.18
N LYS A 114 -30.70 31.74 17.26
CA LYS A 114 -30.14 32.87 16.54
C LYS A 114 -28.87 33.37 17.21
N VAL A 115 -27.84 33.66 16.41
CA VAL A 115 -26.56 34.23 16.86
C VAL A 115 -26.20 35.43 15.99
N THR A 116 -25.54 36.41 16.59
CA THR A 116 -25.09 37.63 15.89
C THR A 116 -23.79 37.41 15.13
N SER A 117 -22.91 36.56 15.66
CA SER A 117 -21.66 36.16 15.03
C SER A 117 -21.21 34.80 15.58
N GLN A 118 -20.52 34.04 14.73
CA GLN A 118 -19.89 32.77 15.08
C GLN A 118 -18.66 32.61 14.19
N PHE A 119 -17.61 31.98 14.72
CA PHE A 119 -16.35 31.83 14.02
C PHE A 119 -16.11 30.36 13.71
N PHE A 120 -16.09 30.05 12.41
CA PHE A 120 -15.67 28.77 11.85
C PHE A 120 -14.64 29.08 10.75
N GLU A 121 -13.61 28.26 10.62
CA GLU A 121 -12.55 28.45 9.62
C GLU A 121 -13.01 28.11 8.19
N ASP A 122 -14.14 27.41 8.05
CA ASP A 122 -14.74 27.02 6.77
C ASP A 122 -15.77 28.03 6.23
N ASN A 123 -16.15 27.87 4.96
CA ASN A 123 -17.11 28.74 4.27
C ASN A 123 -18.55 28.21 4.26
N PHE A 124 -18.85 27.08 4.92
CA PHE A 124 -20.13 26.39 4.77
C PHE A 124 -21.32 27.25 5.20
N LEU A 125 -21.20 27.98 6.31
CA LEU A 125 -22.26 28.85 6.82
C LEU A 125 -22.67 29.93 5.82
N LYS A 126 -21.68 30.49 5.10
CA LYS A 126 -21.89 31.51 4.09
C LYS A 126 -22.50 30.94 2.81
N GLU A 127 -22.01 29.77 2.39
CA GLU A 127 -22.54 29.05 1.22
C GLU A 127 -24.01 28.64 1.42
N TRP A 128 -24.36 28.21 2.64
CA TRP A 128 -25.72 27.77 2.99
C TRP A 128 -26.64 28.91 3.45
N LYS A 129 -26.10 30.12 3.63
CA LYS A 129 -26.82 31.31 4.13
C LYS A 129 -27.43 31.09 5.53
N LEU A 130 -26.66 30.47 6.42
CA LEU A 130 -27.06 30.12 7.79
C LEU A 130 -26.22 30.84 8.86
N GLU A 131 -25.54 31.93 8.51
CA GLU A 131 -24.60 32.64 9.40
C GLU A 131 -25.26 33.13 10.70
N ASN A 132 -26.56 33.40 10.66
CA ASN A 132 -27.37 33.87 11.78
C ASN A 132 -27.94 32.74 12.66
N LEU A 133 -27.72 31.47 12.32
CA LEU A 133 -28.16 30.31 13.07
C LEU A 133 -26.95 29.56 13.64
N LYS A 134 -27.00 29.25 14.93
CA LYS A 134 -25.90 28.58 15.64
C LYS A 134 -25.60 27.21 15.01
N ARG A 135 -24.37 27.02 14.54
CA ARG A 135 -23.86 25.71 14.13
C ARG A 135 -23.33 24.91 15.32
N LEU A 136 -23.61 23.62 15.31
CA LEU A 136 -23.16 22.66 16.30
C LEU A 136 -22.57 21.46 15.55
N ASP A 137 -21.27 21.23 15.73
CA ASP A 137 -20.59 20.07 15.17
C ASP A 137 -20.46 19.00 16.26
N VAL A 138 -20.70 17.74 15.88
CA VAL A 138 -20.61 16.57 16.77
C VAL A 138 -19.89 15.44 16.04
N ASN A 139 -19.36 14.47 16.79
CA ASN A 139 -18.83 13.26 16.18
C ASN A 139 -19.98 12.33 15.80
N GLN A 140 -19.81 11.51 14.76
CA GLN A 140 -20.84 10.52 14.38
C GLN A 140 -21.20 9.56 15.54
N ALA A 141 -20.22 9.22 16.39
CA ALA A 141 -20.43 8.40 17.58
C ALA A 141 -21.39 9.04 18.60
N ASP A 142 -21.55 10.37 18.59
CA ASP A 142 -22.38 11.13 19.52
C ASP A 142 -23.89 11.04 19.18
N VAL A 143 -24.23 10.59 17.96
CA VAL A 143 -25.61 10.40 17.50
C VAL A 143 -26.33 9.31 18.29
N ALA A 144 -25.63 8.22 18.63
CA ALA A 144 -26.23 7.13 19.39
C ALA A 144 -26.62 7.54 20.83
N PRO A 145 -25.77 8.25 21.60
CA PRO A 145 -26.17 8.91 22.85
C PRO A 145 -27.34 9.89 22.71
N LEU A 146 -27.36 10.68 21.64
CA LEU A 146 -28.48 11.59 21.37
C LEU A 146 -29.80 10.82 21.20
N MET A 147 -29.82 9.80 20.35
CA MET A 147 -30.97 8.93 20.14
C MET A 147 -31.46 8.30 21.44
N ALA A 148 -30.54 7.69 22.21
CA ALA A 148 -30.86 7.02 23.47
C ALA A 148 -31.50 7.99 24.49
N SER A 149 -31.02 9.22 24.54
CA SER A 149 -31.54 10.27 25.43
C SER A 149 -32.92 10.75 25.02
N LEU A 150 -33.21 10.86 23.72
CA LEU A 150 -34.51 11.30 23.20
C LEU A 150 -35.63 10.30 23.50
N ILE A 151 -35.34 9.00 23.40
CA ILE A 151 -36.34 7.94 23.66
C ILE A 151 -36.30 7.42 25.11
N GLY A 152 -35.40 7.94 25.96
CA GLY A 152 -35.30 7.56 27.37
C GLY A 152 -34.92 6.09 27.58
N VAL A 153 -33.90 5.61 26.87
CA VAL A 153 -33.30 4.27 27.07
C VAL A 153 -31.86 4.38 27.56
N PRO A 154 -31.29 3.32 28.17
CA PRO A 154 -29.87 3.28 28.50
C PRO A 154 -28.99 3.50 27.27
N PHE A 155 -27.83 4.13 27.46
CA PHE A 155 -26.84 4.28 26.40
C PHE A 155 -26.34 2.92 25.89
N PRO A 156 -26.07 2.77 24.57
CA PRO A 156 -25.53 1.53 24.04
C PRO A 156 -24.23 1.11 24.75
N LEU A 157 -24.10 -0.19 25.01
CA LEU A 157 -23.03 -0.76 25.84
C LEU A 157 -21.62 -0.31 25.43
N ASN A 158 -21.36 -0.32 24.12
CA ASN A 158 -20.05 0.01 23.52
C ASN A 158 -20.00 1.45 22.97
N SER A 159 -20.93 2.32 23.38
CA SER A 159 -20.91 3.72 22.93
C SER A 159 -19.68 4.44 23.49
N VAL A 160 -18.90 5.03 22.60
CA VAL A 160 -17.80 5.96 22.93
C VAL A 160 -18.20 7.43 22.71
N GLY A 161 -19.44 7.66 22.29
CA GLY A 161 -19.95 9.00 22.02
C GLY A 161 -20.27 9.80 23.28
N THR A 162 -20.11 11.11 23.17
CA THR A 162 -20.47 12.10 24.19
C THR A 162 -21.82 12.72 23.84
N LEU A 163 -22.77 12.69 24.79
CA LEU A 163 -24.12 13.23 24.58
C LEU A 163 -24.09 14.73 24.20
N PRO A 164 -24.58 15.13 23.00
CA PRO A 164 -24.62 16.53 22.59
C PRO A 164 -25.81 17.26 23.25
N LEU A 165 -25.60 17.76 24.46
CA LEU A 165 -26.62 18.40 25.31
C LEU A 165 -27.28 19.64 24.68
N GLU A 166 -26.59 20.27 23.74
CA GLU A 166 -27.02 21.45 23.01
C GLU A 166 -28.19 21.14 22.07
N TYR A 167 -28.36 19.88 21.62
CA TYR A 167 -29.51 19.45 20.84
C TYR A 167 -30.76 19.22 21.70
N LEU A 168 -30.62 18.91 22.99
CA LEU A 168 -31.75 18.54 23.84
C LEU A 168 -32.49 19.76 24.38
N ASN A 169 -33.82 19.81 24.19
CA ASN A 169 -34.72 20.73 24.86
C ASN A 169 -35.32 20.07 26.12
N ASN A 170 -34.56 20.13 27.21
CA ASN A 170 -34.97 19.54 28.48
C ASN A 170 -34.35 20.31 29.67
N SER A 171 -34.81 20.03 30.88
CA SER A 171 -34.32 20.63 32.11
C SER A 171 -32.82 20.43 32.31
N ALA A 172 -32.17 21.39 32.97
CA ALA A 172 -30.75 21.28 33.33
C ALA A 172 -30.46 20.05 34.20
N HIS A 173 -31.41 19.66 35.06
CA HIS A 173 -31.35 18.43 35.85
C HIS A 173 -31.28 17.19 34.96
N PHE A 174 -32.20 17.04 33.99
CA PHE A 174 -32.19 15.91 33.06
C PHE A 174 -30.88 15.86 32.27
N LYS A 175 -30.42 17.00 31.76
CA LYS A 175 -29.14 17.09 31.03
C LYS A 175 -27.95 16.62 31.88
N ALA A 176 -27.90 17.03 33.15
CA ALA A 176 -26.84 16.62 34.06
C ALA A 176 -26.90 15.12 34.40
N GLU A 177 -28.09 14.56 34.67
CA GLU A 177 -28.29 13.13 34.93
C GLU A 177 -27.95 12.25 33.72
N SER A 178 -28.38 12.65 32.53
CA SER A 178 -28.07 11.93 31.29
C SER A 178 -26.58 11.99 30.97
N MET A 179 -25.94 13.14 31.15
CA MET A 179 -24.48 13.27 30.98
C MET A 179 -23.71 12.46 32.03
N PHE A 180 -24.18 12.41 33.28
CA PHE A 180 -23.61 11.53 34.31
C PHE A 180 -23.70 10.06 33.91
N THR A 181 -24.87 9.62 33.44
CA THR A 181 -25.08 8.23 33.00
C THR A 181 -24.21 7.89 31.79
N ASN A 182 -24.02 8.83 30.85
CA ASN A 182 -23.11 8.66 29.72
C ASN A 182 -21.64 8.51 30.19
N ALA A 183 -21.21 9.34 31.14
CA ALA A 183 -19.87 9.26 31.73
C ALA A 183 -19.64 7.95 32.49
N VAL A 184 -20.64 7.49 33.25
CA VAL A 184 -20.57 6.17 33.93
C VAL A 184 -20.45 5.04 32.90
N GLN A 185 -21.23 5.07 31.82
CA GLN A 185 -21.18 4.04 30.78
C GLN A 185 -19.78 3.90 30.15
N ILE A 186 -19.12 5.02 29.85
CA ILE A 186 -17.76 5.02 29.28
C ILE A 186 -16.73 4.62 30.36
N LEU A 187 -16.92 5.07 31.60
CA LEU A 187 -16.06 4.67 32.71
C LEU A 187 -16.13 3.14 32.98
N GLU A 188 -17.29 2.51 32.85
CA GLU A 188 -17.41 1.06 33.01
C GLU A 188 -16.65 0.30 31.91
N GLN A 189 -16.67 0.80 30.66
CA GLN A 189 -15.82 0.24 29.60
C GLN A 189 -14.33 0.33 29.98
N PHE A 190 -13.88 1.47 30.49
CA PHE A 190 -12.50 1.66 31.00
C PHE A 190 -12.18 0.65 32.10
N LYS A 191 -13.04 0.49 33.11
CA LYS A 191 -12.83 -0.43 34.24
C LYS A 191 -12.74 -1.89 33.80
N VAL A 192 -13.61 -2.31 32.88
CA VAL A 192 -13.58 -3.66 32.33
C VAL A 192 -12.25 -3.90 31.61
N LYS A 193 -11.81 -2.96 30.77
CA LYS A 193 -10.53 -3.10 30.05
C LYS A 193 -9.31 -3.08 30.98
N MET A 194 -9.31 -2.22 31.98
CA MET A 194 -8.29 -2.19 33.03
C MET A 194 -8.23 -3.54 33.76
N SER A 195 -9.37 -4.10 34.14
CA SER A 195 -9.45 -5.35 34.90
C SER A 195 -8.96 -6.53 34.07
N GLN A 196 -9.40 -6.64 32.81
CA GLN A 196 -8.90 -7.64 31.86
C GLN A 196 -7.37 -7.59 31.74
N LYS A 197 -6.79 -6.39 31.68
CA LYS A 197 -5.34 -6.26 31.57
C LYS A 197 -4.62 -6.56 32.88
N LYS A 198 -5.20 -6.17 34.01
CA LYS A 198 -4.67 -6.44 35.36
C LYS A 198 -4.67 -7.93 35.70
N GLU A 199 -5.69 -8.68 35.28
CA GLU A 199 -5.80 -10.13 35.52
C GLU A 199 -4.79 -10.95 34.69
N THR A 200 -4.47 -10.48 33.49
CA THR A 200 -3.51 -11.14 32.58
C THR A 200 -2.07 -10.70 32.80
N THR A 201 -1.83 -9.65 33.57
CA THR A 201 -0.47 -9.12 33.83
C THR A 201 -0.05 -9.47 35.25
N LEU A 202 1.20 -9.90 35.43
CA LEU A 202 1.77 -10.09 36.77
C LEU A 202 1.66 -8.79 37.59
N SER A 203 1.24 -8.89 38.85
CA SER A 203 0.89 -7.74 39.69
C SER A 203 2.01 -6.69 39.81
N PHE A 204 3.28 -7.12 39.80
CA PHE A 204 4.44 -6.23 39.88
C PHE A 204 4.83 -5.57 38.53
N LEU A 205 4.30 -6.05 37.40
CA LEU A 205 4.51 -5.48 36.06
C LEU A 205 3.33 -4.61 35.60
N PHE A 206 2.18 -4.71 36.28
CA PHE A 206 1.00 -3.93 35.93
C PHE A 206 1.18 -2.45 36.33
N THR A 207 1.03 -1.56 35.36
CA THR A 207 1.12 -0.11 35.53
C THR A 207 -0.25 0.51 35.23
N PRO A 208 -0.99 0.98 36.26
CA PRO A 208 -2.32 1.56 36.06
C PRO A 208 -2.24 2.92 35.36
N PHE A 209 -3.31 3.29 34.66
CA PHE A 209 -3.50 4.63 34.11
C PHE A 209 -3.66 5.66 35.24
N LYS A 210 -2.56 6.34 35.59
CA LYS A 210 -2.46 7.23 36.76
C LYS A 210 -3.56 8.31 36.84
N PRO A 211 -3.95 9.00 35.74
CA PRO A 211 -4.96 10.06 35.80
C PRO A 211 -6.34 9.59 36.29
N LEU A 212 -6.63 8.29 36.17
CA LEU A 212 -7.94 7.72 36.53
C LEU A 212 -7.78 6.51 37.47
N SER A 213 -7.00 6.71 38.54
CA SER A 213 -6.86 5.74 39.64
C SER A 213 -8.20 5.41 40.30
N ASP A 214 -8.29 4.27 41.00
CA ASP A 214 -9.53 3.83 41.66
C ASP A 214 -10.10 4.89 42.63
N SER A 215 -9.24 5.61 43.36
CA SER A 215 -9.65 6.72 44.22
C SER A 215 -10.18 7.91 43.43
N GLU A 216 -9.55 8.27 42.32
CA GLU A 216 -10.01 9.37 41.47
C GLU A 216 -11.33 9.04 40.80
N GLN A 217 -11.53 7.80 40.32
CA GLN A 217 -12.82 7.36 39.78
C GLN A 217 -13.95 7.57 40.80
N ILE A 218 -13.75 7.14 42.04
CA ILE A 218 -14.72 7.33 43.13
C ILE A 218 -14.92 8.82 43.43
N ASN A 219 -13.85 9.62 43.42
CA ASN A 219 -13.89 11.05 43.66
C ASN A 219 -14.74 11.77 42.59
N PHE A 220 -14.49 11.52 41.30
CA PHE A 220 -15.29 12.05 40.19
C PHE A 220 -16.76 11.72 40.36
N LEU A 221 -17.11 10.44 40.59
CA LEU A 221 -18.50 10.01 40.72
C LEU A 221 -19.19 10.67 41.92
N LYS A 222 -18.55 10.69 43.09
CA LYS A 222 -19.10 11.32 44.30
C LYS A 222 -19.29 12.82 44.12
N LYS A 223 -18.28 13.51 43.58
CA LYS A 223 -18.31 14.97 43.38
C LYS A 223 -19.37 15.37 42.38
N THR A 224 -19.53 14.64 41.27
CA THR A 224 -20.60 14.90 40.30
C THR A 224 -21.97 14.71 40.94
N ARG A 225 -22.19 13.61 41.68
CA ARG A 225 -23.46 13.37 42.37
C ARG A 225 -23.78 14.48 43.38
N LEU A 226 -22.79 14.95 44.12
CA LEU A 226 -22.93 16.07 45.05
C LEU A 226 -23.28 17.39 44.33
N TYR A 227 -22.68 17.68 43.17
CA TYR A 227 -23.04 18.85 42.37
C TYR A 227 -24.47 18.78 41.83
N ILE A 228 -24.92 17.61 41.37
CA ILE A 228 -26.32 17.43 40.93
C ILE A 228 -27.29 17.67 42.10
N GLN A 229 -27.01 17.11 43.27
CA GLN A 229 -27.82 17.31 44.48
C GLN A 229 -27.85 18.79 44.92
N GLN A 230 -26.73 19.50 44.77
CA GLN A 230 -26.63 20.95 45.02
C GLN A 230 -27.19 21.82 43.90
N GLN A 231 -27.79 21.23 42.86
CA GLN A 231 -28.32 21.92 41.68
C GLN A 231 -27.26 22.70 40.86
N LYS A 232 -25.98 22.34 41.02
CA LYS A 232 -24.84 22.87 40.26
C LYS A 232 -24.64 22.07 38.96
N TYR A 233 -25.63 22.17 38.07
CA TYR A 233 -25.71 21.30 36.90
C TYR A 233 -24.60 21.54 35.87
N ASN A 234 -24.17 22.78 35.68
CA ASN A 234 -23.12 23.11 34.70
C ASN A 234 -21.77 22.54 35.12
N GLU A 235 -21.45 22.64 36.40
CA GLU A 235 -20.26 22.07 37.01
C GLU A 235 -20.28 20.54 36.96
N ALA A 236 -21.44 19.93 37.20
CA ALA A 236 -21.63 18.48 37.05
C ALA A 236 -21.37 18.04 35.59
N VAL A 237 -21.94 18.73 34.61
CA VAL A 237 -21.74 18.44 33.18
C VAL A 237 -20.28 18.59 32.77
N SER A 238 -19.61 19.67 33.20
CA SER A 238 -18.19 19.90 32.93
C SER A 238 -17.31 18.78 33.50
N LEU A 239 -17.61 18.35 34.73
CA LEU A 239 -16.89 17.27 35.39
C LEU A 239 -17.11 15.92 34.68
N CYS A 240 -18.32 15.64 34.20
CA CYS A 240 -18.62 14.46 33.38
C CYS A 240 -17.85 14.47 32.05
N LYS A 241 -17.81 15.60 31.33
CA LYS A 241 -17.05 15.71 30.08
C LYS A 241 -15.56 15.43 30.32
N THR A 242 -15.02 15.92 31.45
CA THR A 242 -13.64 15.64 31.87
C THR A 242 -13.43 14.14 32.13
N LEU A 243 -14.35 13.50 32.86
CA LEU A 243 -14.31 12.06 33.13
C LEU A 243 -14.39 11.22 31.84
N ILE A 244 -15.26 11.59 30.90
CA ILE A 244 -15.38 10.92 29.59
C ILE A 244 -14.04 10.97 28.85
N ASN A 245 -13.43 12.16 28.74
CA ASN A 245 -12.16 12.31 28.04
C ASN A 245 -11.05 11.44 28.68
N LEU A 246 -10.92 11.49 30.02
CA LEU A 246 -9.94 10.67 30.74
C LEU A 246 -10.21 9.16 30.60
N ALA A 247 -11.47 8.75 30.59
CA ALA A 247 -11.84 7.34 30.40
C ALA A 247 -11.54 6.85 28.98
N LEU A 248 -11.76 7.68 27.95
CA LEU A 248 -11.41 7.37 26.56
C LEU A 248 -9.88 7.30 26.35
N GLU A 249 -9.13 8.24 26.94
CA GLU A 249 -7.65 8.19 26.95
C GLU A 249 -7.15 6.92 27.66
N GLY A 250 -7.74 6.60 28.81
CA GLY A 250 -7.43 5.39 29.57
C GLY A 250 -7.77 4.10 28.81
N LEU A 251 -8.88 4.09 28.06
CA LEU A 251 -9.23 2.98 27.17
C LEU A 251 -8.16 2.77 26.09
N SER A 252 -7.73 3.87 25.46
CA SER A 252 -6.65 3.82 24.45
C SER A 252 -5.33 3.31 25.04
N TYR A 253 -4.98 3.75 26.26
CA TYR A 253 -3.81 3.26 26.99
C TYR A 253 -3.85 1.74 27.19
N TYR A 254 -4.98 1.17 27.64
CA TYR A 254 -5.09 -0.27 27.85
C TYR A 254 -5.21 -1.07 26.55
N HIS A 255 -5.79 -0.50 25.48
CA HIS A 255 -5.79 -1.13 24.16
C HIS A 255 -4.38 -1.24 23.56
N THR A 256 -3.51 -0.27 23.85
CA THR A 256 -2.13 -0.23 23.32
C THR A 256 -1.07 -0.65 24.34
N TYR A 257 -1.48 -1.23 25.46
CA TYR A 257 -0.60 -1.51 26.62
C TYR A 257 0.64 -2.36 26.26
N ASP A 258 0.45 -3.41 25.45
CA ASP A 258 1.53 -4.34 25.09
C ASP A 258 2.31 -3.90 23.83
N ARG A 259 1.98 -2.75 23.24
CA ARG A 259 2.56 -2.28 21.97
C ARG A 259 4.09 -2.20 22.04
N LEU A 260 4.64 -1.61 23.10
CA LEU A 260 6.08 -1.46 23.24
C LEU A 260 6.77 -2.81 23.47
N PHE A 261 6.18 -3.68 24.31
CA PHE A 261 6.72 -5.02 24.59
C PHE A 261 6.79 -5.87 23.32
N LEU A 262 5.67 -6.00 22.59
CA LEU A 262 5.62 -6.75 21.34
C LEU A 262 6.48 -6.10 20.26
N GLY A 263 6.48 -4.77 20.18
CA GLY A 263 7.29 -4.01 19.23
C GLY A 263 8.78 -4.26 19.40
N LEU A 264 9.28 -4.29 20.64
CA LEU A 264 10.67 -4.63 20.94
C LEU A 264 10.98 -6.09 20.56
N SER A 265 10.10 -7.04 20.85
CA SER A 265 10.30 -8.44 20.48
C SER A 265 10.43 -8.63 18.97
N ILE A 266 9.55 -7.98 18.19
CA ILE A 266 9.60 -8.00 16.72
C ILE A 266 10.89 -7.35 16.22
N ALA A 267 11.26 -6.18 16.77
CA ALA A 267 12.49 -5.49 16.38
C ALA A 267 13.75 -6.34 16.65
N VAL A 268 13.83 -6.99 17.82
CA VAL A 268 14.92 -7.92 18.16
C VAL A 268 14.95 -9.12 17.20
N GLY A 269 13.79 -9.61 16.77
CA GLY A 269 13.67 -10.64 15.74
C GLY A 269 14.23 -10.19 14.38
N PHE A 270 13.81 -9.03 13.89
CA PHE A 270 14.32 -8.45 12.63
C PHE A 270 15.82 -8.20 12.69
N VAL A 271 16.32 -7.53 13.74
CA VAL A 271 17.75 -7.25 13.91
C VAL A 271 18.56 -8.55 13.94
N GLY A 272 18.10 -9.56 14.68
CA GLY A 272 18.75 -10.87 14.72
C GLY A 272 18.77 -11.54 13.35
N TRP A 273 17.65 -11.52 12.62
CA TRP A 273 17.53 -12.14 11.31
C TRP A 273 18.43 -11.46 10.27
N THR A 274 18.37 -10.14 10.18
CA THR A 274 19.23 -9.36 9.27
C THR A 274 20.72 -9.57 9.61
N THR A 275 21.08 -9.60 10.89
CA THR A 275 22.45 -9.90 11.32
C THR A 275 22.87 -11.30 10.89
N TYR A 276 22.02 -12.31 11.07
CA TYR A 276 22.30 -13.68 10.64
C TYR A 276 22.55 -13.77 9.13
N VAL A 277 21.69 -13.13 8.32
CA VAL A 277 21.85 -13.10 6.86
C VAL A 277 23.17 -12.44 6.46
N ILE A 278 23.55 -11.32 7.09
CA ILE A 278 24.84 -10.66 6.85
C ILE A 278 26.01 -11.61 7.17
N LEU A 279 25.95 -12.34 8.28
CA LEU A 279 26.99 -13.30 8.66
C LEU A 279 27.09 -14.46 7.67
N VAL A 280 25.96 -14.95 7.15
CA VAL A 280 25.96 -15.95 6.08
C VAL A 280 26.64 -15.41 4.82
N ILE A 281 26.30 -14.19 4.38
CA ILE A 281 26.94 -13.54 3.21
C ILE A 281 28.45 -13.49 3.38
N ILE A 282 28.92 -13.02 4.54
CA ILE A 282 30.35 -12.89 4.84
C ILE A 282 31.02 -14.28 4.81
N LYS A 283 30.45 -15.26 5.51
CA LYS A 283 31.00 -16.61 5.65
C LYS A 283 31.10 -17.38 4.34
N THR A 284 30.10 -17.27 3.45
CA THR A 284 30.00 -18.10 2.25
C THR A 284 30.48 -17.42 0.97
N HIS A 285 30.43 -16.08 0.91
CA HIS A 285 30.64 -15.33 -0.34
C HIS A 285 31.79 -14.32 -0.29
N THR A 286 32.50 -14.21 0.85
CA THR A 286 33.68 -13.36 0.98
C THR A 286 34.93 -14.15 1.38
N ASN A 287 36.11 -13.58 1.12
CA ASN A 287 37.41 -14.19 1.49
C ASN A 287 37.81 -13.97 2.95
N LEU A 288 37.02 -13.22 3.74
CA LEU A 288 37.44 -12.71 5.04
C LEU A 288 37.58 -13.78 6.13
N THR A 289 36.96 -14.96 5.98
CA THR A 289 36.86 -15.98 7.05
C THR A 289 37.42 -17.35 6.71
N LYS A 290 38.38 -17.44 5.77
CA LYS A 290 38.99 -18.72 5.34
C LYS A 290 39.66 -19.50 6.49
N THR A 291 40.08 -18.84 7.55
CA THR A 291 40.75 -19.43 8.73
C THR A 291 39.80 -20.13 9.72
N VAL A 292 38.50 -19.83 9.71
CA VAL A 292 37.52 -20.30 10.71
C VAL A 292 36.68 -21.50 10.24
N GLN A 293 36.74 -21.85 8.94
CA GLN A 293 35.96 -22.97 8.37
C GLN A 293 36.29 -24.36 8.96
N ALA A 294 37.41 -24.52 9.68
CA ALA A 294 37.90 -25.81 10.15
C ALA A 294 37.36 -26.27 11.52
N ASN A 295 36.59 -25.45 12.27
CA ASN A 295 36.30 -25.77 13.67
C ASN A 295 34.85 -25.49 14.13
N ASN A 296 33.84 -25.83 13.30
CA ASN A 296 32.44 -25.85 13.75
C ASN A 296 32.12 -27.14 14.52
N LYS A 297 32.58 -27.24 15.78
CA LYS A 297 31.96 -28.17 16.72
C LYS A 297 30.70 -27.52 17.28
N GLU A 298 29.56 -28.21 17.16
CA GLU A 298 28.33 -27.77 17.78
C GLU A 298 28.52 -27.68 19.30
N SER A 299 28.37 -26.48 19.85
CA SER A 299 28.39 -26.30 21.31
C SER A 299 27.04 -26.72 21.86
N THR A 300 27.00 -27.93 22.41
CA THR A 300 25.84 -28.48 23.11
C THR A 300 25.37 -27.57 24.25
N VAL A 301 26.30 -26.85 24.90
CA VAL A 301 26.01 -25.89 25.97
C VAL A 301 25.22 -24.68 25.44
N LEU A 302 25.57 -24.14 24.27
CA LEU A 302 24.83 -23.02 23.67
C LEU A 302 23.41 -23.43 23.28
N PHE A 303 23.25 -24.63 22.72
CA PHE A 303 21.92 -25.16 22.37
C PHE A 303 21.02 -25.29 23.60
N TYR A 304 21.48 -25.94 24.66
CA TYR A 304 20.69 -26.07 25.89
C TYR A 304 20.45 -24.73 26.58
N GLY A 305 21.40 -23.78 26.49
CA GLY A 305 21.23 -22.41 27.00
C GLY A 305 20.07 -21.68 26.31
N PHE A 306 20.04 -21.66 24.96
CA PHE A 306 18.94 -21.03 24.21
C PHE A 306 17.62 -21.78 24.36
N ALA A 307 17.64 -23.11 24.45
CA ALA A 307 16.44 -23.89 24.77
C ALA A 307 15.88 -23.52 26.16
N CYS A 308 16.75 -23.34 27.17
CA CYS A 308 16.34 -22.87 28.49
C CYS A 308 15.74 -21.47 28.45
N VAL A 309 16.34 -20.52 27.71
CA VAL A 309 15.78 -19.17 27.50
C VAL A 309 14.39 -19.25 26.85
N GLY A 310 14.22 -20.08 25.81
CA GLY A 310 12.93 -20.30 25.17
C GLY A 310 11.88 -20.86 26.14
N MET A 311 12.26 -21.82 26.99
CA MET A 311 11.38 -22.37 28.03
C MET A 311 11.00 -21.32 29.08
N ILE A 312 11.94 -20.46 29.50
CA ILE A 312 11.67 -19.36 30.44
C ILE A 312 10.66 -18.37 29.83
N ILE A 313 10.84 -17.98 28.56
CA ILE A 313 9.90 -17.10 27.85
C ILE A 313 8.53 -17.75 27.74
N ALA A 314 8.45 -19.02 27.32
CA ALA A 314 7.19 -19.74 27.21
C ALA A 314 6.48 -19.86 28.57
N PHE A 315 7.22 -20.14 29.64
CA PHE A 315 6.67 -20.21 30.99
C PHE A 315 6.19 -18.83 31.48
N PHE A 316 6.94 -17.77 31.21
CA PHE A 316 6.53 -16.39 31.53
C PHE A 316 5.23 -15.99 30.82
N LEU A 317 5.08 -16.32 29.54
CA LEU A 317 3.85 -16.07 28.77
C LEU A 317 2.68 -16.93 29.25
N LEU A 318 2.96 -18.16 29.69
CA LEU A 318 1.96 -19.07 30.25
C LEU A 318 1.40 -18.55 31.56
N ILE A 319 2.27 -18.07 32.46
CA ILE A 319 1.85 -17.46 33.73
C ILE A 319 0.94 -16.25 33.49
N GLN A 320 1.22 -15.45 32.46
CA GLN A 320 0.43 -14.28 32.09
C GLN A 320 -0.79 -14.59 31.21
N THR A 321 -1.10 -15.87 31.00
CA THR A 321 -2.23 -16.32 30.17
C THR A 321 -2.30 -15.60 28.81
N CYS A 322 -1.14 -15.26 28.23
CA CYS A 322 -1.06 -14.47 27.01
C CYS A 322 -1.70 -15.22 25.83
N PRO A 323 -2.28 -14.50 24.85
CA PRO A 323 -2.78 -15.11 23.62
C PRO A 323 -1.68 -15.91 22.89
N TRP A 324 -2.07 -16.96 22.17
CA TRP A 324 -1.11 -17.82 21.44
C TRP A 324 -0.21 -17.04 20.46
N THR A 325 -0.69 -15.91 19.92
CA THR A 325 0.10 -15.03 19.04
C THR A 325 1.35 -14.47 19.71
N TYR A 326 1.33 -14.24 21.03
CA TYR A 326 2.48 -13.72 21.78
C TYR A 326 3.64 -14.71 21.79
N TYR A 327 3.35 -16.01 21.83
CA TYR A 327 4.36 -17.07 21.79
C TYR A 327 5.13 -17.03 20.47
N ILE A 328 4.44 -16.78 19.36
CA ILE A 328 5.10 -16.64 18.05
C ILE A 328 6.07 -15.45 18.08
N TYR A 329 5.62 -14.28 18.53
CA TYR A 329 6.46 -13.08 18.53
C TYR A 329 7.64 -13.15 19.49
N CYS A 330 7.47 -13.77 20.66
CA CYS A 330 8.51 -13.80 21.70
C CYS A 330 9.47 -14.99 21.57
N LEU A 331 9.03 -16.12 20.99
CA LEU A 331 9.89 -17.29 20.80
C LEU A 331 10.67 -17.23 19.49
N LEU A 332 10.18 -16.56 18.45
CA LEU A 332 10.87 -16.46 17.16
C LEU A 332 12.30 -15.87 17.25
N PRO A 333 12.58 -14.84 18.07
CA PRO A 333 13.95 -14.33 18.21
C PRO A 333 14.94 -15.36 18.79
N VAL A 334 14.48 -16.33 19.60
CA VAL A 334 15.36 -17.29 20.29
C VAL A 334 16.18 -18.15 19.31
N PRO A 335 15.59 -18.90 18.36
CA PRO A 335 16.35 -19.68 17.38
C PRO A 335 17.15 -18.80 16.42
N VAL A 336 16.69 -17.59 16.13
CA VAL A 336 17.40 -16.63 15.26
C VAL A 336 18.70 -16.17 15.91
N TRP A 337 18.64 -15.73 17.18
CA TRP A 337 19.82 -15.31 17.91
C TRP A 337 20.75 -16.47 18.27
N TYR A 338 20.22 -17.68 18.46
CA TYR A 338 21.05 -18.88 18.52
C TYR A 338 21.90 -19.05 17.25
N ALA A 339 21.30 -18.85 16.07
CA ALA A 339 22.01 -18.93 14.80
C ALA A 339 23.07 -17.81 14.64
N VAL A 340 22.80 -16.60 15.13
CA VAL A 340 23.78 -15.49 15.17
C VAL A 340 24.95 -15.81 16.10
N VAL A 341 24.66 -16.24 17.34
CA VAL A 341 25.68 -16.51 18.37
C VAL A 341 26.61 -17.66 17.96
N ARG A 342 26.10 -18.66 17.22
CA ARG A 342 26.92 -19.73 16.66
C ARG A 342 28.01 -19.21 15.72
N GLU A 343 27.79 -18.06 15.08
CA GLU A 343 28.71 -17.45 14.13
C GLU A 343 29.56 -16.32 14.76
N ILE A 344 29.65 -16.24 16.10
CA ILE A 344 30.53 -15.28 16.81
C ILE A 344 31.98 -15.24 16.28
N PRO A 345 32.64 -16.38 15.93
CA PRO A 345 33.98 -16.35 15.37
C PRO A 345 34.07 -15.52 14.07
N VAL A 346 33.04 -15.55 13.22
CA VAL A 346 32.93 -14.72 12.02
C VAL A 346 32.81 -13.24 12.39
N ILE A 347 32.07 -12.92 13.45
CA ILE A 347 31.94 -11.54 13.96
C ILE A 347 33.29 -11.02 14.47
N GLN A 348 34.06 -11.85 15.17
CA GLN A 348 35.39 -11.48 15.69
C GLN A 348 36.39 -11.22 14.56
N ASP A 349 36.41 -12.08 13.53
CA ASP A 349 37.21 -11.87 12.32
C ASP A 349 36.77 -10.61 11.56
N LEU A 350 35.46 -10.36 11.47
CA LEU A 350 34.95 -9.14 10.83
C LEU A 350 35.34 -7.88 11.61
N ALA A 351 35.21 -7.89 12.94
CA ALA A 351 35.54 -6.76 13.79
C ALA A 351 37.03 -6.39 13.72
N THR A 352 37.91 -7.39 13.74
CA THR A 352 39.36 -7.18 13.59
C THR A 352 39.73 -6.61 12.22
N ASN A 353 39.10 -7.10 11.14
CA ASN A 353 39.28 -6.53 9.80
C ASN A 353 38.68 -5.11 9.67
N LEU A 354 37.54 -4.81 10.29
CA LEU A 354 36.93 -3.47 10.29
C LEU A 354 37.77 -2.45 11.06
N LEU A 355 38.36 -2.85 12.18
CA LEU A 355 39.29 -2.02 12.97
C LEU A 355 40.57 -1.67 12.18
N SER A 356 40.91 -2.45 11.15
CA SER A 356 42.04 -2.17 10.26
C SER A 356 41.72 -1.22 9.10
N LEU A 357 40.44 -0.95 8.84
CA LEU A 357 39.99 -0.04 7.78
C LEU A 357 39.96 1.42 8.28
N HIS A 358 40.11 2.36 7.35
CA HIS A 358 40.07 3.79 7.67
C HIS A 358 38.66 4.18 8.15
N LEU A 359 38.51 4.51 9.45
CA LEU A 359 37.23 4.74 10.12
C LEU A 359 36.29 5.69 9.35
N GLY A 360 36.85 6.75 8.75
CA GLY A 360 36.08 7.70 7.94
C GLY A 360 35.47 7.12 6.65
N GLN A 361 36.12 6.15 6.01
CA GLN A 361 35.58 5.49 4.81
C GLN A 361 34.45 4.52 5.17
N SER A 362 34.58 3.79 6.27
CA SER A 362 33.53 2.88 6.77
C SER A 362 32.29 3.63 7.24
N ILE A 363 32.46 4.74 7.99
CA ILE A 363 31.35 5.60 8.40
C ILE A 363 30.67 6.24 7.17
N GLY A 364 31.46 6.74 6.21
CA GLY A 364 30.93 7.31 4.97
C GLY A 364 30.12 6.29 4.16
N PHE A 365 30.60 5.05 4.05
CA PHE A 365 29.88 3.96 3.38
C PHE A 365 28.54 3.64 4.06
N LEU A 366 28.54 3.49 5.39
CA LEU A 366 27.31 3.24 6.15
C LEU A 366 26.31 4.39 5.99
N LEU A 367 26.77 5.64 6.03
CA LEU A 367 25.91 6.82 5.87
C LEU A 367 25.26 6.87 4.47
N VAL A 368 26.01 6.52 3.42
CA VAL A 368 25.47 6.42 2.05
C VAL A 368 24.44 5.31 1.95
N CYS A 369 24.68 4.15 2.56
CA CYS A 369 23.73 3.05 2.59
C CYS A 369 22.44 3.43 3.34
N THR A 370 22.55 4.06 4.52
CA THR A 370 21.37 4.51 5.27
C THR A 370 20.60 5.57 4.52
N LEU A 371 21.28 6.56 3.93
CA LEU A 371 20.61 7.60 3.12
C LEU A 371 19.91 7.00 1.90
N GLY A 372 20.52 6.00 1.25
CA GLY A 372 19.91 5.28 0.14
C GLY A 372 18.63 4.55 0.54
N ILE A 373 18.63 3.87 1.70
CA ILE A 373 17.45 3.20 2.24
C ILE A 373 16.38 4.22 2.63
N GLU A 374 16.75 5.35 3.25
CA GLU A 374 15.81 6.42 3.56
C GLU A 374 15.12 6.95 2.30
N ILE A 375 15.88 7.22 1.22
CA ILE A 375 15.31 7.64 -0.08
C ILE A 375 14.26 6.62 -0.58
N LEU A 376 14.52 5.32 -0.43
CA LEU A 376 13.57 4.27 -0.77
C LEU A 376 12.33 4.31 0.11
N VAL A 377 12.45 4.47 1.43
CA VAL A 377 11.30 4.53 2.33
C VAL A 377 10.47 5.80 2.07
N PHE A 378 11.12 6.97 1.98
CA PHE A 378 10.46 8.23 1.65
C PHE A 378 9.71 8.18 0.31
N SER A 379 10.15 7.34 -0.64
CA SER A 379 9.45 7.19 -1.93
C SER A 379 8.02 6.65 -1.82
N PHE A 380 7.70 5.88 -0.76
CA PHE A 380 6.35 5.38 -0.50
C PHE A 380 5.40 6.49 -0.03
N PHE A 381 5.93 7.54 0.59
CA PHE A 381 5.16 8.72 0.97
C PHE A 381 5.11 9.77 -0.15
N TYR A 382 6.26 9.99 -0.79
CA TYR A 382 6.42 11.00 -1.84
C TYR A 382 7.16 10.43 -3.04
N ARG A 383 6.41 10.16 -4.12
CA ARG A 383 6.95 9.62 -5.39
C ARG A 383 8.09 10.47 -5.96
N SER A 384 8.05 11.79 -5.77
CA SER A 384 9.10 12.73 -6.20
C SER A 384 10.48 12.43 -5.61
N THR A 385 10.57 11.69 -4.51
CA THR A 385 11.85 11.25 -3.94
C THR A 385 12.64 10.35 -4.90
N LEU A 386 11.94 9.58 -5.76
CA LEU A 386 12.59 8.75 -6.79
C LEU A 386 13.26 9.61 -7.87
N THR A 387 12.70 10.79 -8.18
CA THR A 387 13.36 11.77 -9.04
C THR A 387 14.69 12.18 -8.45
N VAL A 388 14.74 12.47 -7.14
CA VAL A 388 15.99 12.82 -6.43
C VAL A 388 16.99 11.67 -6.51
N GLY A 389 16.56 10.43 -6.25
CA GLY A 389 17.42 9.25 -6.37
C GLY A 389 17.99 9.04 -7.78
N LEU A 390 17.16 9.21 -8.82
CA LEU A 390 17.58 9.11 -10.22
C LEU A 390 18.57 10.23 -10.61
N LEU A 391 18.41 11.44 -10.07
CA LEU A 391 19.37 12.52 -10.26
C LEU A 391 20.70 12.25 -9.53
N VAL A 392 20.67 11.62 -8.35
CA VAL A 392 21.89 11.16 -7.67
C VAL A 392 22.63 10.12 -8.54
N PHE A 393 21.90 9.23 -9.22
CA PHE A 393 22.49 8.24 -10.12
C PHE A 393 23.20 8.86 -11.35
N VAL A 394 22.84 10.08 -11.76
CA VAL A 394 23.59 10.83 -12.79
C VAL A 394 25.04 11.08 -12.35
N GLY A 395 25.29 11.25 -11.04
CA GLY A 395 26.62 11.48 -10.49
C GLY A 395 27.53 10.25 -10.46
N TRP A 396 26.99 9.03 -10.54
CA TRP A 396 27.77 7.80 -10.40
C TRP A 396 28.92 7.65 -11.41
N PRO A 397 28.72 7.88 -12.73
CA PRO A 397 29.81 7.81 -13.72
C PRO A 397 30.89 8.89 -13.53
N VAL A 398 30.57 10.00 -12.86
CA VAL A 398 31.53 11.07 -12.53
C VAL A 398 32.41 10.63 -11.36
N ILE A 399 31.80 10.07 -10.32
CA ILE A 399 32.49 9.58 -9.12
C ILE A 399 33.44 8.41 -9.47
N THR A 400 33.02 7.52 -10.36
CA THR A 400 33.79 6.33 -10.77
C THR A 400 34.72 6.57 -11.97
N GLN A 401 34.90 7.83 -12.40
CA GLN A 401 35.73 8.24 -13.56
C GLN A 401 35.35 7.60 -14.91
N LEU A 402 34.23 6.87 -15.00
CA LEU A 402 33.68 6.28 -16.23
C LEU A 402 33.36 7.34 -17.30
N CYS A 403 33.07 8.57 -16.87
CA CYS A 403 32.83 9.72 -17.75
C CYS A 403 34.01 9.99 -18.72
N VAL A 404 35.25 9.69 -18.30
CA VAL A 404 36.45 9.91 -19.12
C VAL A 404 36.59 8.86 -20.22
N GLN A 405 36.25 7.60 -19.92
CA GLN A 405 36.46 6.45 -20.81
C GLN A 405 35.29 6.23 -21.79
N ALA A 406 34.06 6.44 -21.33
CA ALA A 406 32.84 6.06 -22.03
C ALA A 406 31.88 7.24 -22.18
N LYS A 407 32.35 8.32 -22.82
CA LYS A 407 31.61 9.58 -22.98
C LYS A 407 30.21 9.39 -23.56
N ALA A 408 30.08 8.60 -24.62
CA ALA A 408 28.79 8.36 -25.28
C ALA A 408 27.80 7.62 -24.36
N ARG A 409 28.22 6.56 -23.67
CA ARG A 409 27.35 5.79 -22.77
C ARG A 409 26.99 6.55 -21.50
N THR A 410 27.93 7.33 -20.96
CA THR A 410 27.68 8.23 -19.82
C THR A 410 26.66 9.31 -20.17
N LEU A 411 26.72 9.86 -21.38
CA LEU A 411 25.74 10.84 -21.86
C LEU A 411 24.34 10.21 -22.01
N ILE A 412 24.26 9.00 -22.58
CA ILE A 412 23.00 8.27 -22.70
C ILE A 412 22.44 7.89 -21.31
N TRP A 413 23.28 7.43 -20.38
CA TRP A 413 22.90 7.16 -18.99
C TRP A 413 22.28 8.40 -18.34
N THR A 414 22.98 9.54 -18.44
CA THR A 414 22.52 10.81 -17.87
C THR A 414 21.18 11.23 -18.46
N LEU A 415 21.04 11.18 -19.80
CA LEU A 415 19.80 11.52 -20.47
C LEU A 415 18.64 10.63 -20.02
N LEU A 416 18.84 9.30 -19.99
CA LEU A 416 17.79 8.36 -19.61
C LEU A 416 17.42 8.45 -18.12
N CYS A 417 18.38 8.70 -17.22
CA CYS A 417 18.10 8.99 -15.82
C CYS A 417 17.22 10.24 -15.67
N VAL A 418 17.54 11.32 -16.38
CA VAL A 418 16.75 12.58 -16.33
C VAL A 418 15.35 12.38 -16.90
N VAL A 419 15.23 11.69 -18.04
CA VAL A 419 13.91 11.40 -18.64
C VAL A 419 13.07 10.51 -17.72
N LEU A 420 13.67 9.47 -17.12
CA LEU A 420 12.96 8.60 -16.18
C LEU A 420 12.56 9.35 -14.90
N ALA A 421 13.35 10.34 -14.47
CA ALA A 421 13.08 11.16 -13.29
C ALA A 421 11.85 12.08 -13.46
N ILE A 422 11.37 12.32 -14.68
CA ILE A 422 10.13 13.07 -14.93
C ILE A 422 8.90 12.27 -14.49
N PHE A 423 8.90 10.94 -14.69
CA PHE A 423 7.71 10.10 -14.47
C PHE A 423 7.16 10.16 -13.03
N PRO A 424 7.98 10.06 -11.96
CA PRO A 424 7.47 10.20 -10.60
C PRO A 424 6.84 11.56 -10.26
N LEU A 425 7.16 12.61 -11.02
CA LEU A 425 6.57 13.95 -10.89
C LEU A 425 5.24 14.09 -11.63
N MET A 426 4.93 13.19 -12.55
CA MET A 426 3.71 13.25 -13.36
C MET A 426 2.46 12.89 -12.52
N PRO A 427 1.30 13.48 -12.85
CA PRO A 427 0.04 13.20 -12.15
C PRO A 427 -0.35 11.74 -12.34
N VAL A 428 -0.99 11.13 -11.32
CA VAL A 428 -1.46 9.75 -11.40
C VAL A 428 -2.34 9.54 -12.65
N VAL A 429 -2.06 8.47 -13.38
CA VAL A 429 -2.78 8.05 -14.60
C VAL A 429 -4.25 7.77 -14.26
N GLY A 430 -5.19 8.18 -15.12
CA GLY A 430 -6.63 7.95 -14.93
C GLY A 430 -7.48 9.22 -14.76
N ARG A 431 -6.87 10.42 -14.77
CA ARG A 431 -7.62 11.68 -14.78
C ARG A 431 -8.30 11.95 -16.12
N GLU A 432 -7.51 11.90 -17.20
CA GLU A 432 -7.97 12.02 -18.58
C GLU A 432 -7.13 11.11 -19.50
N PRO A 433 -7.75 10.30 -20.37
CA PRO A 433 -7.01 9.45 -21.29
C PRO A 433 -6.32 10.29 -22.36
N ASN A 434 -5.02 10.08 -22.56
CA ASN A 434 -4.23 10.70 -23.62
C ASN A 434 -3.75 9.63 -24.62
N ILE A 435 -4.69 9.14 -25.42
CA ILE A 435 -4.45 8.10 -26.41
C ILE A 435 -3.40 8.46 -27.47
N PRO A 436 -3.28 9.72 -27.95
CA PRO A 436 -2.19 10.10 -28.86
C PRO A 436 -0.79 9.78 -28.32
N MET A 437 -0.55 9.92 -27.01
CA MET A 437 0.73 9.52 -26.40
C MET A 437 0.96 8.01 -26.45
N VAL A 438 -0.09 7.21 -26.24
CA VAL A 438 -0.03 5.74 -26.36
C VAL A 438 0.30 5.33 -27.80
N ILE A 439 -0.35 5.95 -28.78
CA ILE A 439 -0.08 5.71 -30.21
C ILE A 439 1.35 6.12 -30.58
N GLY A 440 1.77 7.31 -30.15
CA GLY A 440 3.14 7.80 -30.35
C GLY A 440 4.19 6.84 -29.76
N THR A 441 3.90 6.22 -28.62
CA THR A 441 4.76 5.21 -28.01
C THR A 441 4.84 3.93 -28.84
N GLY A 442 3.70 3.44 -29.35
CA GLY A 442 3.66 2.29 -30.25
C GLY A 442 4.49 2.51 -31.51
N LEU A 443 4.33 3.67 -32.14
CA LEU A 443 5.12 4.08 -33.32
C LEU A 443 6.62 4.22 -33.00
N LEU A 444 6.97 4.83 -31.87
CA LEU A 444 8.36 4.95 -31.44
C LEU A 444 9.00 3.57 -31.21
N THR A 445 8.27 2.65 -30.59
CA THR A 445 8.73 1.27 -30.36
C THR A 445 8.95 0.54 -31.69
N LEU A 446 8.05 0.72 -32.67
CA LEU A 446 8.22 0.19 -34.02
C LEU A 446 9.46 0.78 -34.71
N LEU A 447 9.70 2.09 -34.63
CA LEU A 447 10.89 2.72 -35.20
C LEU A 447 12.19 2.15 -34.60
N ILE A 448 12.24 1.96 -33.28
CA ILE A 448 13.39 1.35 -32.59
C ILE A 448 13.58 -0.11 -33.04
N SER A 449 12.50 -0.89 -33.18
CA SER A 449 12.58 -2.26 -33.71
C SER A 449 13.08 -2.32 -35.16
N CYS A 450 12.65 -1.39 -36.02
CA CYS A 450 13.13 -1.29 -37.40
C CYS A 450 14.64 -1.02 -37.44
N PHE A 451 15.14 -0.09 -36.63
CA PHE A 451 16.57 0.21 -36.55
C PHE A 451 17.39 -1.00 -36.06
N SER A 452 16.89 -1.68 -35.02
CA SER A 452 17.51 -2.90 -34.48
C SER A 452 17.56 -4.02 -35.53
N LEU A 453 16.47 -4.23 -36.27
CA LEU A 453 16.39 -5.20 -37.36
C LEU A 453 17.40 -4.88 -38.48
N VAL A 454 17.53 -3.61 -38.88
CA VAL A 454 18.52 -3.19 -39.88
C VAL A 454 19.95 -3.43 -39.39
N SER A 455 20.23 -3.14 -38.12
CA SER A 455 21.54 -3.40 -37.50
C SER A 455 21.86 -4.91 -37.45
N LEU A 456 20.88 -5.75 -37.09
CA LEU A 456 20.98 -7.21 -37.10
C LEU A 456 21.21 -7.76 -38.52
N CYS A 457 20.53 -7.21 -39.53
CA CYS A 457 20.69 -7.60 -40.93
C CYS A 457 22.06 -7.22 -41.51
N LYS A 458 22.67 -6.11 -41.05
CA LYS A 458 24.00 -5.66 -41.49
C LYS A 458 25.15 -6.48 -40.87
N ASN A 459 24.95 -7.05 -39.69
CA ASN A 459 26.00 -7.78 -38.97
C ASN A 459 26.12 -9.21 -39.52
N LYS A 460 27.13 -9.47 -40.39
CA LYS A 460 27.39 -10.78 -41.04
C LYS A 460 27.92 -11.86 -40.07
N ASN A 461 27.28 -12.06 -38.92
CA ASN A 461 27.64 -13.16 -38.01
C ASN A 461 27.01 -14.48 -38.46
N LYS A 462 27.80 -15.55 -38.34
CA LYS A 462 27.63 -16.92 -38.88
C LYS A 462 26.44 -17.73 -38.30
N TYR A 463 25.56 -17.11 -37.51
CA TYR A 463 24.47 -17.75 -36.75
C TYR A 463 23.09 -17.16 -37.07
N ARG A 464 22.81 -16.90 -38.36
CA ARG A 464 21.53 -16.33 -38.82
C ARG A 464 20.54 -17.45 -39.14
N ASN A 465 19.61 -17.75 -38.22
CA ASN A 465 18.51 -18.66 -38.51
C ASN A 465 17.31 -17.84 -39.03
N ASN A 466 16.72 -18.20 -40.17
CA ASN A 466 15.56 -17.48 -40.73
C ASN A 466 14.36 -17.46 -39.78
N GLU A 467 14.26 -18.45 -38.88
CA GLU A 467 13.22 -18.51 -37.85
C GLU A 467 13.33 -17.38 -36.81
N ASP A 468 14.55 -16.92 -36.46
CA ASP A 468 14.74 -15.85 -35.47
C ASP A 468 14.23 -14.50 -35.99
N LEU A 469 14.37 -14.26 -37.30
CA LEU A 469 13.84 -13.07 -37.98
C LEU A 469 12.31 -13.08 -38.04
N LYS A 470 11.68 -14.26 -38.19
CA LYS A 470 10.22 -14.38 -38.18
C LYS A 470 9.66 -14.01 -36.81
N VAL A 471 10.27 -14.46 -35.72
CA VAL A 471 9.86 -14.09 -34.35
C VAL A 471 9.89 -12.57 -34.17
N HIS A 472 10.94 -11.90 -34.63
CA HIS A 472 11.03 -10.44 -34.57
C HIS A 472 9.93 -9.74 -35.36
N PHE A 473 9.61 -10.25 -36.56
CA PHE A 473 8.53 -9.72 -37.39
C PHE A 473 7.15 -9.90 -36.73
N TYR A 474 6.89 -11.07 -36.12
CA TYR A 474 5.65 -11.29 -35.37
C TYR A 474 5.51 -10.35 -34.16
N GLN A 475 6.61 -10.06 -33.46
CA GLN A 475 6.63 -9.10 -32.35
C GLN A 475 6.34 -7.67 -32.83
N MET A 476 6.92 -7.25 -33.95
CA MET A 476 6.60 -5.95 -34.57
C MET A 476 5.14 -5.87 -35.00
N LEU A 477 4.60 -6.92 -35.62
CA LEU A 477 3.18 -7.00 -36.00
C LEU A 477 2.27 -6.90 -34.77
N SER A 478 2.61 -7.57 -33.67
CA SER A 478 1.86 -7.52 -32.41
C SER A 478 1.80 -6.10 -31.83
N ILE A 479 2.90 -5.33 -31.89
CA ILE A 479 2.91 -3.92 -31.45
C ILE A 479 2.02 -3.06 -32.35
N ALA A 480 2.09 -3.25 -33.67
CA ALA A 480 1.25 -2.52 -34.62
C ALA A 480 -0.24 -2.80 -34.40
N LEU A 481 -0.61 -4.08 -34.21
CA LEU A 481 -1.97 -4.49 -33.89
C LEU A 481 -2.45 -3.92 -32.56
N SER A 482 -1.61 -3.94 -31.52
CA SER A 482 -1.95 -3.38 -30.21
C SER A 482 -2.21 -1.88 -30.28
N THR A 483 -1.38 -1.16 -31.03
CA THR A 483 -1.53 0.29 -31.25
C THR A 483 -2.84 0.60 -31.99
N TYR A 484 -3.17 -0.18 -33.01
CA TYR A 484 -4.43 -0.06 -33.74
C TYR A 484 -5.64 -0.35 -32.85
N VAL A 485 -5.60 -1.43 -32.07
CA VAL A 485 -6.70 -1.83 -31.17
C VAL A 485 -6.98 -0.76 -30.10
N VAL A 486 -5.95 -0.17 -29.50
CA VAL A 486 -6.14 0.93 -28.54
C VAL A 486 -6.87 2.11 -29.19
N SER A 487 -6.42 2.53 -30.38
CA SER A 487 -7.05 3.65 -31.10
C SER A 487 -8.50 3.35 -31.47
N SER A 488 -8.75 2.17 -32.05
CA SER A 488 -10.08 1.74 -32.50
C SER A 488 -11.07 1.56 -31.34
N THR A 489 -10.62 0.95 -30.24
CA THR A 489 -11.47 0.77 -29.05
C THR A 489 -11.83 2.10 -28.43
N HIS A 490 -10.88 3.04 -28.31
CA HIS A 490 -11.18 4.36 -27.77
C HIS A 490 -12.22 5.12 -28.62
N GLU A 491 -12.07 5.09 -29.95
CA GLU A 491 -13.00 5.74 -30.87
C GLU A 491 -14.41 5.13 -30.78
N SER A 492 -14.51 3.80 -30.72
CA SER A 492 -15.79 3.09 -30.60
C SER A 492 -16.53 3.41 -29.29
N LEU A 493 -15.79 3.48 -28.16
CA LEU A 493 -16.36 3.85 -26.86
C LEU A 493 -16.78 5.32 -26.82
N LYS A 494 -15.99 6.22 -27.40
CA LYS A 494 -16.35 7.65 -27.54
C LYS A 494 -17.65 7.81 -28.33
N ASN A 495 -17.87 6.99 -29.35
CA ASN A 495 -19.07 6.96 -30.17
C ASN A 495 -20.24 6.15 -29.56
N LYS A 496 -20.10 5.65 -28.32
CA LYS A 496 -21.10 4.81 -27.62
C LYS A 496 -21.49 3.53 -28.38
N GLN A 497 -20.60 3.00 -29.21
CA GLN A 497 -20.82 1.77 -30.00
C GLN A 497 -20.46 0.49 -29.23
N GLY A 498 -19.88 0.61 -28.03
CA GLY A 498 -19.45 -0.53 -27.22
C GLY A 498 -18.03 -1.01 -27.56
N LEU A 499 -17.65 -2.18 -27.07
CA LEU A 499 -16.34 -2.80 -27.35
C LEU A 499 -16.45 -3.73 -28.57
N PRO A 500 -15.71 -3.48 -29.67
CA PRO A 500 -15.73 -4.37 -30.83
C PRO A 500 -15.19 -5.77 -30.51
N ILE A 501 -15.92 -6.82 -30.91
CA ILE A 501 -15.55 -8.23 -30.64
C ILE A 501 -14.18 -8.58 -31.25
N LEU A 502 -13.87 -8.07 -32.45
CA LEU A 502 -12.58 -8.30 -33.10
C LEU A 502 -11.42 -7.73 -32.28
N ASN A 503 -11.58 -6.52 -31.74
CA ASN A 503 -10.59 -5.89 -30.88
C ASN A 503 -10.37 -6.71 -29.60
N GLN A 504 -11.46 -7.21 -29.01
CA GLN A 504 -11.40 -8.08 -27.84
C GLN A 504 -10.62 -9.38 -28.12
N ILE A 505 -10.88 -10.06 -29.24
CA ILE A 505 -10.14 -11.27 -29.64
C ILE A 505 -8.66 -10.97 -29.81
N ILE A 506 -8.31 -9.88 -30.51
CA ILE A 506 -6.90 -9.49 -30.73
C ILE A 506 -6.21 -9.18 -29.40
N SER A 507 -6.89 -8.50 -28.46
CA SER A 507 -6.33 -8.20 -27.14
C SER A 507 -6.00 -9.48 -26.35
N TRP A 508 -6.92 -10.45 -26.27
CA TRP A 508 -6.68 -11.72 -25.59
C TRP A 508 -5.61 -12.58 -26.26
N MET A 509 -5.58 -12.62 -27.59
CA MET A 509 -4.53 -13.33 -28.34
C MET A 509 -3.15 -12.69 -28.15
N THR A 510 -3.09 -11.36 -28.10
CA THR A 510 -1.86 -10.61 -27.83
C THR A 510 -1.34 -10.88 -26.43
N LEU A 511 -2.23 -10.91 -25.43
CA LEU A 511 -1.90 -11.24 -24.04
C LEU A 511 -1.17 -12.59 -23.94
N VAL A 512 -1.76 -13.65 -24.52
CA VAL A 512 -1.19 -15.00 -24.47
C VAL A 512 0.11 -15.09 -25.28
N SER A 513 0.11 -14.57 -26.50
CA SER A 513 1.30 -14.63 -27.37
C SER A 513 2.49 -13.85 -26.81
N SER A 514 2.25 -12.75 -26.10
CA SER A 514 3.30 -11.92 -25.51
C SER A 514 4.18 -12.66 -24.48
N SER A 515 3.63 -13.67 -23.81
CA SER A 515 4.37 -14.48 -22.82
C SER A 515 5.20 -15.59 -23.48
N VAL A 516 4.79 -16.06 -24.66
CA VAL A 516 5.42 -17.21 -25.34
C VAL A 516 6.48 -16.76 -26.36
N LEU A 517 6.23 -15.69 -27.11
CA LEU A 517 7.13 -15.20 -28.17
C LEU A 517 8.58 -14.97 -27.73
N PRO A 518 8.90 -14.45 -26.52
CA PRO A 518 10.28 -14.28 -26.09
C PRO A 518 11.05 -15.60 -26.01
N LEU A 519 10.37 -16.70 -25.64
CA LEU A 519 10.97 -18.03 -25.49
C LEU A 519 11.37 -18.67 -26.83
N LEU A 520 10.83 -18.17 -27.96
CA LEU A 520 11.19 -18.62 -29.30
C LEU A 520 12.41 -17.89 -29.88
N SER A 521 12.79 -16.75 -29.27
CA SER A 521 13.92 -15.93 -29.70
C SER A 521 15.28 -16.58 -29.33
N PRO A 522 16.41 -16.13 -29.86
CA PRO A 522 17.72 -16.61 -29.40
C PRO A 522 18.06 -16.14 -27.97
N THR A 523 18.92 -16.88 -27.26
CA THR A 523 19.33 -16.61 -25.86
C THR A 523 20.53 -15.66 -25.74
N PHE A 524 20.94 -15.01 -26.83
CA PHE A 524 21.97 -13.97 -26.80
C PHE A 524 21.48 -12.75 -26.04
N LEU A 525 22.31 -12.18 -25.16
CA LEU A 525 21.91 -11.18 -24.16
C LEU A 525 21.06 -10.04 -24.75
N PHE A 526 21.61 -9.32 -25.74
CA PHE A 526 20.90 -8.18 -26.35
C PHE A 526 19.62 -8.61 -27.08
N GLN A 527 19.69 -9.66 -27.90
CA GLN A 527 18.55 -10.12 -28.70
C GLN A 527 17.41 -10.62 -27.81
N ARG A 528 17.75 -11.34 -26.73
CA ARG A 528 16.78 -11.88 -25.78
C ARG A 528 16.10 -10.79 -24.99
N LEU A 529 16.86 -9.86 -24.39
CA LEU A 529 16.28 -8.74 -23.63
C LEU A 529 15.41 -7.84 -24.53
N PHE A 530 15.85 -7.57 -25.76
CA PHE A 530 15.08 -6.78 -26.70
C PHE A 530 13.81 -7.52 -27.16
N SER A 531 13.87 -8.84 -27.35
CA SER A 531 12.69 -9.65 -27.67
C SER A 531 11.68 -9.69 -26.52
N ILE A 532 12.14 -9.80 -25.27
CA ILE A 532 11.29 -9.70 -24.07
C ILE A 532 10.60 -8.33 -24.04
N LEU A 533 11.35 -7.25 -24.25
CA LEU A 533 10.80 -5.88 -24.31
C LEU A 533 9.69 -5.76 -25.36
N LEU A 534 9.97 -6.10 -26.63
CA LEU A 534 8.98 -5.94 -27.71
C LEU A 534 7.72 -6.76 -27.45
N SER A 535 7.87 -7.96 -26.91
CA SER A 535 6.75 -8.83 -26.59
C SER A 535 5.88 -8.29 -25.46
N LEU A 536 6.47 -7.83 -24.36
CA LEU A 536 5.71 -7.29 -23.23
C LEU A 536 5.13 -5.90 -23.52
N MET A 537 5.77 -5.12 -24.40
CA MET A 537 5.26 -3.81 -24.83
C MET A 537 3.91 -3.90 -25.53
N SER A 538 3.64 -4.95 -26.32
CA SER A 538 2.34 -5.08 -27.00
C SER A 538 1.19 -5.20 -25.99
N THR A 539 1.36 -6.04 -24.97
CA THR A 539 0.40 -6.16 -23.86
C THR A 539 0.32 -4.89 -23.01
N TYR A 540 1.45 -4.25 -22.71
CA TYR A 540 1.46 -3.03 -21.92
C TYR A 540 0.74 -1.86 -22.62
N LEU A 541 0.86 -1.75 -23.95
CA LEU A 541 0.14 -0.76 -24.74
C LEU A 541 -1.38 -0.95 -24.66
N LEU A 542 -1.87 -2.19 -24.75
CA LEU A 542 -3.30 -2.51 -24.61
C LEU A 542 -3.87 -2.16 -23.22
N LEU A 543 -3.00 -2.08 -22.21
CA LEU A 543 -3.37 -1.75 -20.83
C LEU A 543 -3.11 -0.27 -20.48
N SER A 544 -2.67 0.55 -21.44
CA SER A 544 -2.28 1.96 -21.21
C SER A 544 -3.33 2.95 -21.72
N THR A 545 -3.51 4.05 -20.98
CA THR A 545 -4.47 5.12 -21.30
C THR A 545 -3.80 6.48 -21.54
N GLY A 546 -2.51 6.64 -21.23
CA GLY A 546 -1.81 7.91 -21.41
C GLY A 546 -0.28 7.81 -21.51
N TYR A 547 0.40 8.74 -20.84
CA TYR A 547 1.86 8.92 -20.92
C TYR A 547 2.65 7.74 -20.33
N GLU A 548 2.03 6.91 -19.50
CA GLU A 548 2.66 5.76 -18.86
C GLU A 548 3.09 4.69 -19.84
N ALA A 549 2.55 4.68 -21.06
CA ALA A 549 2.97 3.82 -22.16
C ALA A 549 4.49 3.96 -22.43
N LEU A 550 5.04 5.17 -22.31
CA LEU A 550 6.47 5.45 -22.56
C LEU A 550 7.39 4.87 -21.48
N PHE A 551 6.86 4.62 -20.27
CA PHE A 551 7.67 4.29 -19.10
C PHE A 551 8.50 3.01 -19.27
N PRO A 552 7.94 1.85 -19.67
CA PRO A 552 8.74 0.62 -19.80
C PRO A 552 9.81 0.72 -20.89
N LEU A 553 9.57 1.53 -21.94
CA LEU A 553 10.54 1.77 -23.00
C LEU A 553 11.76 2.54 -22.49
N VAL A 554 11.54 3.65 -21.78
CA VAL A 554 12.61 4.45 -21.17
C VAL A 554 13.34 3.65 -20.10
N LEU A 555 12.61 2.95 -19.23
CA LEU A 555 13.17 2.08 -18.19
C LEU A 555 14.08 1.01 -18.79
N SER A 556 13.65 0.33 -19.85
CA SER A 556 14.43 -0.71 -20.51
C SER A 556 15.67 -0.17 -21.21
N GLY A 557 15.58 1.04 -21.78
CA GLY A 557 16.75 1.77 -22.28
C GLY A 557 17.78 2.00 -21.17
N LEU A 558 17.34 2.49 -20.01
CA LEU A 558 18.21 2.73 -18.87
C LEU A 558 18.83 1.43 -18.35
N MET A 559 18.04 0.35 -18.27
CA MET A 559 18.51 -0.98 -17.88
C MET A 559 19.58 -1.52 -18.83
N PHE A 560 19.42 -1.31 -20.15
CA PHE A 560 20.42 -1.72 -21.12
C PHE A 560 21.74 -0.96 -20.94
N VAL A 561 21.66 0.35 -20.72
CA VAL A 561 22.85 1.17 -20.45
C VAL A 561 23.50 0.77 -19.13
N TRP A 562 22.71 0.46 -18.09
CA TRP A 562 23.20 -0.05 -16.81
C TRP A 562 24.09 -1.28 -17.01
N ILE A 563 23.62 -2.30 -17.74
CA ILE A 563 24.38 -3.52 -18.02
C ILE A 563 25.73 -3.19 -18.69
N THR A 564 25.72 -2.29 -19.69
CA THR A 564 26.96 -1.89 -20.39
C THR A 564 27.93 -1.13 -19.49
N MET A 565 27.42 -0.25 -18.63
CA MET A 565 28.21 0.53 -17.69
C MET A 565 28.87 -0.36 -16.63
N GLU A 566 28.16 -1.37 -16.13
CA GLU A 566 28.72 -2.37 -15.20
C GLU A 566 29.84 -3.19 -15.82
N GLN A 567 29.70 -3.56 -17.11
CA GLN A 567 30.75 -4.26 -17.84
C GLN A 567 32.02 -3.41 -17.96
N GLU A 568 31.89 -2.11 -18.22
CA GLU A 568 33.02 -1.19 -18.32
C GLU A 568 33.68 -0.90 -16.98
N ALA A 569 32.89 -0.74 -15.91
CA ALA A 569 33.41 -0.62 -14.56
C ALA A 569 34.29 -1.82 -14.17
N LEU A 570 33.88 -3.04 -14.54
CA LEU A 570 34.68 -4.25 -14.29
C LEU A 570 35.99 -4.31 -15.07
N GLN A 571 36.01 -3.81 -16.31
CA GLN A 571 37.23 -3.74 -17.11
C GLN A 571 38.27 -2.81 -16.49
N HIS A 572 37.82 -1.72 -15.84
CA HIS A 572 38.70 -0.78 -15.17
C HIS A 572 39.42 -1.38 -13.95
N TYR A 573 38.76 -2.27 -13.20
CA TYR A 573 39.35 -2.97 -12.05
C TYR A 573 40.23 -4.19 -12.42
N GLY A 574 40.49 -4.42 -13.71
CA GLY A 574 41.45 -5.44 -14.18
C GLY A 574 40.98 -6.89 -14.09
N LEU A 575 39.67 -7.14 -13.89
CA LEU A 575 39.12 -8.46 -13.55
C LEU A 575 38.66 -9.34 -14.75
N SER A 576 38.78 -8.90 -16.02
CA SER A 576 38.46 -9.78 -17.17
C SER A 576 39.07 -9.35 -18.53
N LEU A 577 39.58 -10.34 -19.29
CA LEU A 577 39.91 -10.28 -20.73
C LEU A 577 38.83 -11.04 -21.58
N LYS A 578 38.05 -10.30 -22.40
CA LYS A 578 37.12 -10.68 -23.53
C LYS A 578 35.65 -11.10 -23.21
N PRO A 579 34.65 -10.99 -24.14
CA PRO A 579 34.49 -10.24 -25.41
C PRO A 579 33.34 -9.18 -25.37
N LYS A 580 32.99 -8.54 -26.52
CA LYS A 580 31.87 -7.57 -26.67
C LYS A 580 30.52 -8.17 -26.21
N LEU A 581 29.64 -7.34 -25.61
CA LEU A 581 28.31 -7.72 -25.07
C LEU A 581 27.46 -8.65 -25.97
N ALA A 582 27.57 -8.49 -27.30
CA ALA A 582 26.85 -9.28 -28.31
C ALA A 582 27.22 -10.78 -28.36
N SER A 583 28.26 -11.21 -27.65
CA SER A 583 28.71 -12.61 -27.58
C SER A 583 28.26 -13.35 -26.32
N PHE A 584 27.71 -12.64 -25.33
CA PHE A 584 27.20 -13.28 -24.10
C PHE A 584 25.87 -13.98 -24.39
N ASN A 585 25.75 -15.21 -23.88
CA ASN A 585 24.58 -16.04 -24.00
C ASN A 585 24.16 -16.51 -22.61
N PHE A 586 22.89 -16.29 -22.27
CA PHE A 586 22.30 -16.68 -20.99
C PHE A 586 22.38 -18.18 -20.72
N ALA A 587 22.37 -19.02 -21.76
CA ALA A 587 22.43 -20.48 -21.63
C ALA A 587 23.76 -21.00 -21.03
N TYR A 588 24.86 -20.25 -21.14
CA TYR A 588 26.14 -20.64 -20.54
C TYR A 588 26.26 -20.26 -19.06
N ALA A 589 25.28 -19.54 -18.48
CA ALA A 589 25.29 -19.15 -17.08
C ALA A 589 25.25 -20.37 -16.12
N THR A 590 24.69 -21.50 -16.57
CA THR A 590 24.64 -22.76 -15.81
C THR A 590 25.98 -23.52 -15.77
N ASP A 591 26.90 -23.23 -16.68
CA ASP A 591 28.22 -23.89 -16.80
C ASP A 591 29.37 -23.09 -16.17
N ILE A 592 29.08 -21.96 -15.50
CA ILE A 592 30.11 -21.16 -14.83
C ILE A 592 30.57 -21.91 -13.58
N THR A 593 31.64 -22.70 -13.73
CA THR A 593 32.27 -23.49 -12.66
C THR A 593 33.03 -22.62 -11.63
N GLN A 594 33.19 -21.32 -11.86
CA GLN A 594 33.87 -20.39 -10.94
C GLN A 594 33.18 -19.02 -10.90
N PHE A 595 32.22 -18.83 -9.98
CA PHE A 595 31.70 -17.50 -9.65
C PHE A 595 32.77 -16.67 -8.93
N ARG A 596 32.84 -15.37 -9.23
CA ARG A 596 33.71 -14.46 -8.48
C ARG A 596 33.14 -14.14 -7.10
N GLN A 597 33.98 -13.67 -6.22
CA GLN A 597 33.59 -13.25 -4.87
C GLN A 597 32.97 -11.85 -4.83
N LEU A 598 32.27 -11.58 -3.74
CA LEU A 598 31.61 -10.29 -3.50
C LEU A 598 32.62 -9.19 -3.18
N HIS A 599 32.39 -8.02 -3.77
CA HIS A 599 33.06 -6.74 -3.51
C HIS A 599 32.03 -5.68 -3.09
N LEU A 600 32.48 -4.54 -2.57
CA LEU A 600 31.59 -3.44 -2.13
C LEU A 600 30.68 -2.91 -3.26
N ASP A 601 31.16 -2.94 -4.51
CA ASP A 601 30.35 -2.57 -5.69
C ASP A 601 29.12 -3.46 -5.88
N ASP A 602 29.12 -4.68 -5.34
CA ASP A 602 27.99 -5.60 -5.43
C ASP A 602 26.82 -5.17 -4.54
N ILE A 603 27.10 -4.46 -3.43
CA ILE A 603 26.07 -3.82 -2.60
C ILE A 603 25.37 -2.73 -3.40
N ARG A 604 26.14 -1.92 -4.16
CA ARG A 604 25.57 -0.90 -5.05
C ARG A 604 24.72 -1.52 -6.15
N ARG A 605 25.14 -2.64 -6.76
CA ARG A 605 24.35 -3.36 -7.79
C ARG A 605 23.02 -3.86 -7.24
N SER A 606 23.03 -4.46 -6.04
CA SER A 606 21.80 -4.88 -5.36
C SER A 606 20.91 -3.68 -4.97
N PHE A 607 21.49 -2.58 -4.53
CA PHE A 607 20.73 -1.35 -4.25
C PHE A 607 20.09 -0.77 -5.52
N PHE A 608 20.82 -0.71 -6.64
CA PHE A 608 20.27 -0.28 -7.93
C PHE A 608 19.10 -1.16 -8.36
N PHE A 609 19.20 -2.47 -8.18
CA PHE A 609 18.09 -3.38 -8.43
C PHE A 609 16.85 -3.06 -7.60
N VAL A 610 16.99 -2.94 -6.27
CA VAL A 610 15.86 -2.57 -5.39
C VAL A 610 15.28 -1.21 -5.79
N PHE A 611 16.14 -0.22 -6.04
CA PHE A 611 15.71 1.12 -6.45
C PHE A 611 14.95 1.10 -7.79
N PHE A 612 15.41 0.34 -8.78
CA PHE A 612 14.71 0.23 -10.06
C PHE A 612 13.40 -0.55 -9.94
N ILE A 613 13.31 -1.54 -9.04
CA ILE A 613 12.04 -2.20 -8.73
C ILE A 613 11.08 -1.20 -8.08
N VAL A 614 11.49 -0.43 -7.08
CA VAL A 614 10.63 0.60 -6.47
C VAL A 614 10.24 1.68 -7.48
N THR A 615 11.17 2.08 -8.36
CA THR A 615 10.89 2.99 -9.48
C THR A 615 9.88 2.39 -10.46
N ALA A 616 9.99 1.11 -10.78
CA ALA A 616 9.05 0.40 -11.65
C ALA A 616 7.64 0.33 -11.04
N PHE A 617 7.54 0.26 -9.71
CA PHE A 617 6.26 0.24 -8.98
C PHE A 617 5.60 1.63 -8.96
N PHE A 618 6.33 2.68 -8.57
CA PHE A 618 5.75 4.01 -8.35
C PHE A 618 5.85 4.96 -9.55
N GLY A 619 6.68 4.63 -10.55
CA GLY A 619 7.04 5.54 -11.64
C GLY A 619 5.84 6.08 -12.41
N THR A 620 4.79 5.28 -12.59
CA THR A 620 3.57 5.69 -13.32
C THR A 620 2.39 6.05 -12.40
N GLY A 621 2.60 5.99 -11.08
CA GLY A 621 1.67 6.54 -10.07
C GLY A 621 0.38 5.79 -9.79
N ASN A 622 0.06 4.72 -10.52
CA ASN A 622 -1.29 4.16 -10.54
C ASN A 622 -1.62 3.24 -9.33
N ILE A 623 -0.62 2.79 -8.56
CA ILE A 623 -0.70 1.52 -7.81
C ILE A 623 -0.72 1.66 -6.28
N ALA A 624 -0.67 2.87 -5.72
CA ALA A 624 -0.59 3.05 -4.27
C ALA A 624 -1.90 2.68 -3.52
N SER A 625 -3.05 2.62 -4.20
CA SER A 625 -4.34 2.22 -3.60
C SER A 625 -5.24 1.53 -4.62
N VAL A 626 -6.00 0.50 -4.20
CA VAL A 626 -7.02 -0.15 -5.05
C VAL A 626 -8.08 0.85 -5.54
N ASN A 627 -8.27 1.95 -4.80
CA ASN A 627 -9.24 2.99 -5.13
C ASN A 627 -8.73 4.04 -6.13
N SER A 628 -7.44 4.02 -6.51
CA SER A 628 -6.87 4.96 -7.48
C SER A 628 -6.90 4.47 -8.93
N PHE A 629 -7.38 3.24 -9.19
CA PHE A 629 -7.33 2.64 -10.51
C PHE A 629 -8.53 3.04 -11.39
N ASP A 630 -8.22 3.47 -12.62
CA ASP A 630 -9.21 3.74 -13.66
C ASP A 630 -9.57 2.46 -14.45
N PRO A 631 -10.84 2.00 -14.40
CA PRO A 631 -11.32 0.88 -15.21
C PRO A 631 -11.07 1.02 -16.71
N ALA A 632 -10.87 2.24 -17.22
CA ALA A 632 -10.56 2.46 -18.63
C ALA A 632 -9.27 1.76 -19.11
N SER A 633 -8.34 1.46 -18.20
CA SER A 633 -7.10 0.75 -18.52
C SER A 633 -7.31 -0.68 -19.01
N VAL A 634 -8.47 -1.29 -18.77
CA VAL A 634 -8.78 -2.68 -19.19
C VAL A 634 -9.83 -2.75 -20.30
N TYR A 635 -10.30 -1.62 -20.80
CA TYR A 635 -11.39 -1.57 -21.80
C TYR A 635 -11.03 -2.20 -23.14
N CYS A 636 -9.75 -2.35 -23.49
CA CYS A 636 -9.34 -3.15 -24.65
C CYS A 636 -9.70 -4.64 -24.51
N PHE A 637 -9.97 -5.13 -23.29
CA PHE A 637 -10.32 -6.52 -23.00
C PHE A 637 -11.79 -6.68 -22.66
N LEU A 638 -12.33 -5.82 -21.80
CA LEU A 638 -13.71 -5.94 -21.31
C LEU A 638 -14.21 -4.61 -20.72
N THR A 639 -15.50 -4.33 -20.93
CA THR A 639 -16.18 -3.13 -20.43
C THR A 639 -17.17 -3.42 -19.30
N VAL A 640 -17.60 -4.68 -19.15
CA VAL A 640 -18.49 -5.12 -18.07
C VAL A 640 -17.67 -5.33 -16.80
N PHE A 641 -18.07 -4.66 -15.71
CA PHE A 641 -17.37 -4.73 -14.43
C PHE A 641 -17.22 -6.18 -13.95
N SER A 642 -15.96 -6.64 -13.86
CA SER A 642 -15.60 -7.97 -13.36
C SER A 642 -14.35 -7.86 -12.48
N PRO A 643 -14.51 -7.74 -11.15
CA PRO A 643 -13.42 -7.28 -10.28
C PRO A 643 -12.19 -8.19 -10.33
N PHE A 644 -12.36 -9.51 -10.41
CA PHE A 644 -11.25 -10.47 -10.46
C PHE A 644 -10.46 -10.41 -11.78
N MET A 645 -11.15 -10.36 -12.93
CA MET A 645 -10.49 -10.33 -14.23
C MET A 645 -9.82 -8.97 -14.49
N MET A 646 -10.53 -7.88 -14.17
CA MET A 646 -9.98 -6.53 -14.25
C MET A 646 -8.77 -6.38 -13.32
N GLY A 647 -8.89 -6.83 -12.06
CA GLY A 647 -7.78 -6.85 -11.11
C GLY A 647 -6.58 -7.65 -11.59
N GLY A 648 -6.80 -8.84 -12.16
CA GLY A 648 -5.73 -9.68 -12.73
C GLY A 648 -4.97 -9.01 -13.88
N LEU A 649 -5.69 -8.37 -14.82
CA LEU A 649 -5.08 -7.61 -15.93
C LEU A 649 -4.28 -6.40 -15.43
N LEU A 650 -4.77 -5.72 -14.40
CA LEU A 650 -4.06 -4.62 -13.77
C LEU A 650 -2.79 -5.10 -13.06
N VAL A 651 -2.85 -6.20 -12.30
CA VAL A 651 -1.66 -6.82 -11.69
C VAL A 651 -0.64 -7.15 -12.78
N LEU A 652 -1.07 -7.68 -13.92
CA LEU A 652 -0.16 -7.94 -15.04
C LEU A 652 0.50 -6.66 -15.58
N LYS A 653 -0.24 -5.55 -15.72
CA LYS A 653 0.31 -4.23 -16.10
C LYS A 653 1.46 -3.83 -15.17
N VAL A 654 1.29 -4.03 -13.86
CA VAL A 654 2.31 -3.73 -12.83
C VAL A 654 3.52 -4.66 -12.92
N VAL A 655 3.29 -5.95 -13.19
CA VAL A 655 4.35 -6.96 -13.24
C VAL A 655 5.29 -6.76 -14.43
N ILE A 656 4.83 -6.22 -15.57
CA ILE A 656 5.64 -6.06 -16.78
C ILE A 656 6.94 -5.26 -16.53
N PRO A 657 6.92 -4.03 -15.99
CA PRO A 657 8.14 -3.30 -15.61
C PRO A 657 9.06 -4.08 -14.66
N PHE A 658 8.51 -4.85 -13.72
CA PHE A 658 9.31 -5.68 -12.82
C PHE A 658 10.03 -6.82 -13.54
N VAL A 659 9.40 -7.44 -14.54
CA VAL A 659 10.04 -8.47 -15.37
C VAL A 659 11.23 -7.86 -16.09
N LEU A 660 11.07 -6.67 -16.66
CA LEU A 660 12.12 -5.98 -17.41
C LEU A 660 13.34 -5.67 -16.54
N VAL A 661 13.13 -5.15 -15.33
CA VAL A 661 14.20 -4.88 -14.36
C VAL A 661 14.87 -6.18 -13.89
N SER A 662 14.09 -7.24 -13.62
CA SER A 662 14.62 -8.53 -13.16
C SER A 662 15.46 -9.24 -14.24
N CYS A 663 15.00 -9.21 -15.50
CA CYS A 663 15.77 -9.72 -16.64
C CYS A 663 17.09 -8.93 -16.85
N ALA A 664 17.06 -7.61 -16.63
CA ALA A 664 18.26 -6.80 -16.69
C ALA A 664 19.23 -7.12 -15.53
N PHE A 665 18.71 -7.36 -14.34
CA PHE A 665 19.53 -7.77 -13.19
C PHE A 665 20.19 -9.12 -13.42
N GLU A 666 19.48 -10.11 -13.97
CA GLU A 666 20.06 -11.39 -14.40
C GLU A 666 21.19 -11.17 -15.43
N ALA A 667 21.01 -10.23 -16.37
CA ALA A 667 22.06 -9.87 -17.32
C ALA A 667 23.29 -9.25 -16.64
N VAL A 668 23.10 -8.41 -15.62
CA VAL A 668 24.20 -7.90 -14.78
C VAL A 668 24.90 -9.05 -14.06
N GLN A 669 24.17 -10.02 -13.51
CA GLN A 669 24.77 -11.19 -12.83
C GLN A 669 25.66 -12.00 -13.77
N VAL A 670 25.14 -12.33 -14.97
CA VAL A 670 25.88 -13.12 -15.97
C VAL A 670 27.09 -12.36 -16.50
N THR A 671 26.97 -11.06 -16.78
CA THR A 671 28.09 -10.23 -17.29
C THR A 671 29.16 -9.97 -16.24
N THR A 672 28.79 -9.96 -14.96
CA THR A 672 29.71 -9.72 -13.83
C THR A 672 30.20 -10.99 -13.12
N GLN A 673 29.77 -12.17 -13.58
CA GLN A 673 30.11 -13.50 -13.06
C GLN A 673 29.80 -13.69 -11.56
N LEU A 674 28.66 -13.14 -11.12
CA LEU A 674 28.22 -13.20 -9.73
C LEU A 674 27.22 -14.33 -9.47
N SER A 675 27.22 -14.86 -8.24
CA SER A 675 26.23 -15.83 -7.83
C SER A 675 24.89 -15.16 -7.53
N SER A 676 23.82 -15.61 -8.19
CA SER A 676 22.44 -15.14 -7.96
C SER A 676 22.03 -15.19 -6.49
N LYS A 677 22.42 -16.27 -5.78
CA LYS A 677 22.15 -16.45 -4.35
C LYS A 677 22.75 -15.32 -3.50
N SER A 678 24.00 -14.96 -3.78
CA SER A 678 24.75 -13.98 -2.98
C SER A 678 24.16 -12.56 -3.07
N LEU A 679 23.77 -12.13 -4.27
CA LEU A 679 23.15 -10.83 -4.49
C LEU A 679 21.73 -10.76 -3.93
N PHE A 680 20.98 -11.85 -4.05
CA PHE A 680 19.63 -11.94 -3.48
C PHE A 680 19.64 -11.82 -1.95
N LEU A 681 20.65 -12.38 -1.27
CA LEU A 681 20.82 -12.18 0.18
C LEU A 681 21.07 -10.70 0.54
N ILE A 682 21.81 -9.94 -0.28
CA ILE A 682 21.99 -8.49 -0.07
C ILE A 682 20.67 -7.75 -0.27
N VAL A 683 19.91 -8.10 -1.31
CA VAL A 683 18.57 -7.53 -1.57
C VAL A 683 17.63 -7.81 -0.39
N LEU A 684 17.66 -9.03 0.16
CA LEU A 684 16.90 -9.41 1.35
C LEU A 684 17.24 -8.52 2.55
N VAL A 685 18.53 -8.26 2.81
CA VAL A 685 18.97 -7.36 3.89
C VAL A 685 18.41 -5.94 3.72
N ILE A 686 18.47 -5.39 2.50
CA ILE A 686 17.93 -4.06 2.21
C ILE A 686 16.41 -4.02 2.47
N SER A 687 15.68 -5.03 1.97
CA SER A 687 14.23 -5.14 2.15
C SER A 687 13.83 -5.33 3.62
N ASP A 688 14.57 -6.13 4.39
CA ASP A 688 14.28 -6.37 5.82
C ASP A 688 14.49 -5.10 6.66
N ILE A 689 15.52 -4.29 6.35
CA ILE A 689 15.73 -2.99 7.00
C ILE A 689 14.58 -2.04 6.67
N MET A 690 14.15 -1.99 5.40
CA MET A 690 12.98 -1.20 5.00
C MET A 690 11.71 -1.66 5.73
N ALA A 691 11.48 -2.98 5.83
CA ALA A 691 10.33 -3.55 6.51
C ALA A 691 10.30 -3.16 7.99
N LEU A 692 11.44 -3.24 8.68
CA LEU A 692 11.55 -2.80 10.07
C LEU A 692 11.26 -1.29 10.22
N HIS A 693 11.68 -0.46 9.28
CA HIS A 693 11.34 0.96 9.30
C HIS A 693 9.82 1.18 9.15
N PHE A 694 9.18 0.53 8.19
CA PHE A 694 7.73 0.62 8.01
C PHE A 694 6.94 0.06 9.17
N PHE A 695 7.45 -0.97 9.87
CA PHE A 695 6.81 -1.50 11.08
C PHE A 695 6.57 -0.41 12.13
N PHE A 696 7.55 0.47 12.36
CA PHE A 696 7.42 1.59 13.29
C PHE A 696 6.57 2.76 12.75
N LEU A 697 6.30 2.79 11.45
CA LEU A 697 5.47 3.80 10.80
C LEU A 697 3.99 3.37 10.63
N VAL A 698 3.63 2.14 11.02
CA VAL A 698 2.24 1.67 11.01
C VAL A 698 1.39 2.51 11.96
N LYS A 699 0.28 3.04 11.44
CA LYS A 699 -0.70 3.83 12.20
C LYS A 699 -1.93 2.99 12.52
N ASP A 700 -2.43 3.15 13.74
CA ASP A 700 -3.70 2.57 14.22
C ASP A 700 -4.78 3.63 14.49
N TYR A 701 -4.52 4.88 14.11
CA TYR A 701 -5.40 6.02 14.28
C TYR A 701 -5.37 6.91 13.04
N GLY A 702 -6.35 7.80 12.92
CA GLY A 702 -6.54 8.65 11.75
C GLY A 702 -7.61 8.10 10.82
N SER A 703 -7.58 8.51 9.55
CA SER A 703 -8.56 8.03 8.58
C SER A 703 -8.34 6.57 8.20
N TRP A 704 -9.38 5.91 7.67
CA TRP A 704 -9.24 4.56 7.09
C TRP A 704 -8.17 4.50 6.00
N LEU A 705 -7.99 5.58 5.23
CA LEU A 705 -6.91 5.68 4.26
C LEU A 705 -5.54 5.75 4.94
N ASP A 706 -5.35 6.53 6.00
CA ASP A 706 -4.07 6.63 6.70
C ASP A 706 -3.65 5.29 7.33
N ILE A 707 -4.60 4.63 8.01
CA ILE A 707 -4.40 3.31 8.61
C ILE A 707 -4.12 2.30 7.50
N GLY A 708 -4.99 2.22 6.49
CA GLY A 708 -4.90 1.29 5.38
C GLY A 708 -3.62 1.46 4.56
N THR A 709 -3.20 2.68 4.27
CA THR A 709 -1.94 2.96 3.54
C THR A 709 -0.72 2.60 4.35
N SER A 710 -0.67 2.92 5.65
CA SER A 710 0.47 2.55 6.50
C SER A 710 0.65 1.03 6.62
N ILE A 711 -0.45 0.28 6.77
CA ILE A 711 -0.45 -1.18 6.77
C ILE A 711 -0.06 -1.71 5.38
N SER A 712 -0.60 -1.13 4.31
CA SER A 712 -0.30 -1.54 2.94
C SER A 712 1.18 -1.33 2.61
N HIS A 713 1.79 -0.23 3.02
CA HIS A 713 3.24 0.01 2.83
C HIS A 713 4.08 -1.08 3.52
N TYR A 714 3.76 -1.41 4.77
CA TYR A 714 4.45 -2.48 5.49
C TYR A 714 4.28 -3.84 4.81
N VAL A 715 3.05 -4.21 4.43
CA VAL A 715 2.75 -5.48 3.74
C VAL A 715 3.41 -5.53 2.35
N LEU A 716 3.43 -4.43 1.62
CA LEU A 716 4.06 -4.34 0.30
C LEU A 716 5.56 -4.62 0.38
N VAL A 717 6.27 -3.99 1.33
CA VAL A 717 7.72 -4.22 1.49
C VAL A 717 8.02 -5.65 1.96
N MET A 718 7.22 -6.19 2.89
CA MET A 718 7.35 -7.60 3.30
C MET A 718 7.12 -8.58 2.13
N SER A 719 6.12 -8.30 1.30
CA SER A 719 5.79 -9.11 0.13
C SER A 719 6.77 -8.93 -1.02
N LEU A 720 7.46 -7.78 -1.08
CA LEU A 720 8.41 -7.42 -2.13
C LEU A 720 9.54 -8.45 -2.23
N THR A 721 10.03 -8.96 -1.10
CA THR A 721 11.08 -9.98 -1.07
C THR A 721 10.64 -11.29 -1.73
N ILE A 722 9.47 -11.80 -1.36
CA ILE A 722 8.88 -13.02 -1.94
C ILE A 722 8.63 -12.80 -3.44
N PHE A 723 8.06 -11.64 -3.76
CA PHE A 723 7.79 -11.23 -5.13
C PHE A 723 9.07 -11.16 -5.96
N MET A 724 10.14 -10.51 -5.47
CA MET A 724 11.44 -10.46 -6.15
C MET A 724 12.03 -11.86 -6.39
N MET A 725 11.84 -12.82 -5.46
CA MET A 725 12.28 -14.20 -5.66
C MET A 725 11.52 -14.89 -6.81
N LEU A 726 10.20 -14.72 -6.87
CA LEU A 726 9.37 -15.22 -7.96
C LEU A 726 9.75 -14.58 -9.30
N MET A 727 9.98 -13.26 -9.30
CA MET A 727 10.41 -12.50 -10.46
C MET A 727 11.79 -12.93 -10.96
N ASN A 728 12.71 -13.27 -10.06
CA ASN A 728 14.01 -13.83 -10.43
C ASN A 728 13.85 -15.19 -11.13
N GLY A 729 12.99 -16.08 -10.61
CA GLY A 729 12.67 -17.34 -11.28
C GLY A 729 12.04 -17.15 -12.67
N LEU A 730 11.11 -16.20 -12.80
CA LEU A 730 10.51 -15.84 -14.09
C LEU A 730 11.53 -15.22 -15.05
N ALA A 731 12.42 -14.36 -14.57
CA ALA A 731 13.49 -13.77 -15.35
C ALA A 731 14.46 -14.84 -15.86
N GLN A 732 14.84 -15.81 -15.02
CA GLN A 732 15.66 -16.96 -15.42
C GLN A 732 14.95 -17.80 -16.49
N LEU A 733 13.66 -18.09 -16.32
CA LEU A 733 12.87 -18.80 -17.34
C LEU A 733 12.88 -18.06 -18.68
N LEU A 734 12.58 -16.76 -18.67
CA LEU A 734 12.48 -15.95 -19.89
C LEU A 734 13.84 -15.71 -20.56
N THR A 735 14.93 -15.65 -19.81
CA THR A 735 16.27 -15.35 -20.36
C THR A 735 17.04 -16.60 -20.79
N THR A 736 16.97 -17.70 -20.03
CA THR A 736 17.79 -18.90 -20.27
C THR A 736 17.13 -19.94 -21.16
N GLN A 737 15.80 -20.09 -21.10
CA GLN A 737 15.10 -21.15 -21.83
C GLN A 737 14.79 -20.74 -23.28
N ARG A 738 14.88 -21.71 -24.19
CA ARG A 738 14.47 -21.58 -25.58
C ARG A 738 13.57 -22.75 -25.97
N LEU A 739 12.37 -22.46 -26.45
CA LEU A 739 11.46 -23.46 -27.00
C LEU A 739 11.88 -23.78 -28.44
N GLU A 740 12.25 -25.03 -28.69
CA GLU A 740 12.52 -25.51 -30.05
C GLU A 740 11.23 -26.03 -30.69
N LEU A 741 10.81 -25.41 -31.79
CA LEU A 741 9.71 -25.93 -32.59
C LEU A 741 10.19 -27.22 -33.29
N PRO A 742 9.40 -28.31 -33.27
CA PRO A 742 9.81 -29.58 -33.86
C PRO A 742 10.14 -29.38 -35.34
N ARG A 743 11.42 -29.58 -35.69
CA ARG A 743 11.87 -29.60 -37.08
C ARG A 743 11.15 -30.75 -37.77
N ARG A 744 10.31 -30.46 -38.78
CA ARG A 744 9.89 -31.47 -39.76
C ARG A 744 11.17 -32.10 -40.35
N THR A 745 11.46 -33.32 -39.96
CA THR A 745 12.42 -34.19 -40.64
C THR A 745 11.97 -34.29 -42.09
N LYS A 746 12.71 -33.67 -43.01
CA LYS A 746 12.56 -33.99 -44.42
C LYS A 746 13.02 -35.44 -44.57
N HIS A 747 12.08 -36.37 -44.64
CA HIS A 747 12.36 -37.69 -45.20
C HIS A 747 12.80 -37.46 -46.65
N HIS A 748 14.08 -37.70 -46.92
CA HIS A 748 14.55 -37.91 -48.28
C HIS A 748 14.01 -39.28 -48.71
N SER A 749 12.99 -39.27 -49.57
CA SER A 749 12.61 -40.42 -50.40
C SER A 749 13.59 -40.60 -51.53
#